data_AF-A0A512D6X9-F1
#
_entry.id   AF-A0A512D6X9-F1
#
_cell.length_a   1.000
_cell.length_b   1.000
_cell.length_c   1.000
_cell.angle_alpha   90.00
_cell.angle_beta   90.00
_cell.angle_gamma   90.00
#
_symmetry.space_group_name_H-M   'P 1'
#
loop_
_entity.id
_entity.type
_entity.pdbx_description
1 polymer ?
#
loop_
_entity_poly.entity_id
_entity_poly.type
_entity_poly.pdbx_seq_one_letter_code
_entity_poly.pdbx_strand_id
1 'polypeptide(L)'
;MAGLINSEDIAAVKARSSIEDVVREHVTLRSAGPGSLKGLCPFHDEKTPSFNIRPAVGAWHCFGCQEGGDVISFVQKIDHLTFSEAVERLAQKLGMELRYEDGARPREEGLGRRSRLVEAHRVAEEYYTELLLGSQSARTARDFLRARDFNSEHVKQFGIGFAPRGGEDLVRHLRAKGFSDDELVTGGIAGRGSRGLYDRFRGRLVWPIRDITGDTVGFGARRIFDDDRIEAKYLNTSETPIYKKSTVLYGLDLAKKKISQGRQAVVVEGYTDVMACHLAGVETAVATCGTAFGADHIKTLRRLMRDEAGLAPAKVIFTFDGDAAGQKAAMRAFADDEKWTSQSFVAVEKSGKDPCELRQAGGDPAVQALIEDAVPMFEFAVRTTIKRFDVATAEGRIQAVRAVAPIIASIRDQSLRPEYTREVSGMLGLDVEQVATEVSRAGKIKVEDDARTERNGRERADGRDDAEPHPGDGGGLPVPDRRDPVVHAERQLLQVLLQFPTVFKPGAIDLLTPESFSAPAHRAVFDGVRIAHHSGDKGNARAWTSAVTEAAPSPVAGLVSELAVDTLPTRMDPNTGLPTSRYVDELFDRVRTIALTRRIADAMSEMRRLDHAETPEPERTRELGMQLQTLQRELAAIKAGMG
;
A
#
# COMPACT_ATOMS: atom_id res chain seq x y z
N MET A 1 -30.83 -11.18 1.95
CA MET A 1 -29.66 -12.05 1.76
C MET A 1 -29.11 -11.73 0.39
N ALA A 2 -27.86 -11.26 0.30
CA ALA A 2 -27.22 -11.00 -0.99
C ALA A 2 -27.14 -12.32 -1.75
N GLY A 3 -27.56 -12.33 -3.03
CA GLY A 3 -27.48 -13.52 -3.86
C GLY A 3 -26.04 -14.02 -3.89
N LEU A 4 -25.85 -15.32 -3.67
CA LEU A 4 -24.54 -15.96 -3.79
C LEU A 4 -24.11 -15.87 -5.26
N ILE A 5 -22.98 -15.19 -5.52
CA ILE A 5 -22.35 -15.17 -6.83
C ILE A 5 -22.05 -16.62 -7.20
N ASN A 6 -22.35 -17.00 -8.44
CA ASN A 6 -22.12 -18.35 -8.92
C ASN A 6 -20.65 -18.76 -8.73
N SER A 7 -20.43 -19.94 -8.15
CA SER A 7 -19.10 -20.44 -7.82
C SER A 7 -18.15 -20.55 -9.03
N GLU A 8 -18.66 -20.85 -10.23
CA GLU A 8 -17.86 -20.88 -11.46
C GLU A 8 -17.38 -19.47 -11.84
N ASP A 9 -18.22 -18.45 -11.64
CA ASP A 9 -17.88 -17.07 -11.98
C ASP A 9 -16.86 -16.50 -10.98
N ILE A 10 -16.97 -16.85 -9.69
CA ILE A 10 -15.93 -16.53 -8.68
C ILE A 10 -14.59 -17.13 -9.09
N ALA A 11 -14.57 -18.42 -9.45
CA ALA A 11 -13.36 -19.11 -9.90
C ALA A 11 -12.79 -18.48 -11.17
N ALA A 12 -13.65 -18.09 -12.12
CA ALA A 12 -13.24 -17.43 -13.36
C ALA A 12 -12.65 -16.03 -13.11
N VAL A 13 -13.27 -15.21 -12.26
CA VAL A 13 -12.74 -13.89 -11.85
C VAL A 13 -11.40 -14.05 -11.19
N LYS A 14 -11.29 -14.97 -10.23
CA LYS A 14 -10.03 -15.27 -9.55
C LYS A 14 -8.97 -15.71 -10.55
N ALA A 15 -9.27 -16.64 -11.46
CA ALA A 15 -8.30 -17.15 -12.44
C ALA A 15 -7.81 -16.07 -13.42
N ARG A 16 -8.70 -15.18 -13.88
CA ARG A 16 -8.40 -14.15 -14.88
C ARG A 16 -7.79 -12.88 -14.29
N SER A 17 -7.99 -12.60 -13.01
CA SER A 17 -7.47 -11.39 -12.36
C SER A 17 -5.96 -11.51 -12.12
N SER A 18 -5.12 -10.72 -12.78
CA SER A 18 -3.67 -10.74 -12.50
C SER A 18 -3.38 -10.15 -11.11
N ILE A 19 -2.87 -10.97 -10.18
CA ILE A 19 -2.49 -10.47 -8.85
C ILE A 19 -1.38 -9.43 -8.94
N GLU A 20 -0.48 -9.56 -9.91
CA GLU A 20 0.59 -8.59 -10.13
C GLU A 20 0.00 -7.24 -10.53
N ASP A 21 -0.90 -7.21 -11.52
CA ASP A 21 -1.46 -5.95 -12.01
C ASP A 21 -2.29 -5.25 -10.93
N VAL A 22 -3.13 -6.00 -10.22
CA VAL A 22 -3.95 -5.49 -9.11
C VAL A 22 -3.06 -4.91 -8.01
N VAL A 23 -2.01 -5.61 -7.60
CA VAL A 23 -1.10 -5.11 -6.56
C VAL A 23 -0.30 -3.89 -7.05
N ARG A 24 0.13 -3.86 -8.32
CA ARG A 24 0.87 -2.74 -8.92
C ARG A 24 0.09 -1.43 -8.94
N GLU A 25 -1.24 -1.48 -8.85
CA GLU A 25 -2.05 -0.28 -8.72
C GLU A 25 -1.79 0.49 -7.43
N HIS A 26 -1.38 -0.21 -6.36
CA HIS A 26 -1.16 0.33 -5.01
C HIS A 26 0.29 0.29 -4.54
N VAL A 27 1.08 -0.69 -5.01
CA VAL A 27 2.42 -0.99 -4.49
C VAL A 27 3.42 -1.05 -5.63
N THR A 28 4.55 -0.37 -5.46
CA THR A 28 5.68 -0.54 -6.39
C THR A 28 6.41 -1.85 -6.10
N LEU A 29 6.39 -2.78 -7.05
CA LEU A 29 7.02 -4.10 -6.95
C LEU A 29 8.33 -4.21 -7.73
N ARG A 30 9.30 -4.94 -7.19
CA ARG A 30 10.56 -5.37 -7.86
C ARG A 30 10.71 -6.88 -7.84
N SER A 31 11.59 -7.42 -8.69
CA SER A 31 11.96 -8.84 -8.62
C SER A 31 12.66 -9.18 -7.29
N ALA A 32 12.26 -10.30 -6.70
CA ALA A 32 12.85 -10.93 -5.52
C ALA A 32 13.54 -12.26 -5.84
N GLY A 33 13.70 -12.58 -7.14
CA GLY A 33 14.14 -13.87 -7.64
C GLY A 33 13.22 -14.38 -8.77
N PRO A 34 13.51 -15.55 -9.36
CA PRO A 34 12.69 -16.13 -10.42
C PRO A 34 11.24 -16.30 -9.99
N GLY A 35 10.31 -15.66 -10.70
CA GLY A 35 8.87 -15.75 -10.46
C GLY A 35 8.36 -15.11 -9.17
N SER A 36 9.21 -14.40 -8.40
CA SER A 36 8.82 -13.73 -7.15
C SER A 36 9.04 -12.22 -7.25
N LEU A 37 8.09 -11.46 -6.74
CA LEU A 37 8.14 -10.00 -6.66
C LEU A 37 7.98 -9.56 -5.21
N LYS A 38 8.60 -8.43 -4.84
CA LYS A 38 8.47 -7.84 -3.51
C LYS A 38 8.33 -6.32 -3.55
N GLY A 39 7.69 -5.77 -2.53
CA GLY A 39 7.48 -4.33 -2.33
C GLY A 39 7.27 -3.98 -0.85
N LEU A 40 7.04 -2.69 -0.58
CA LEU A 40 6.63 -2.24 0.75
C LEU A 40 5.16 -2.58 0.98
N CYS A 41 4.84 -3.12 2.15
CA CYS A 41 3.51 -3.54 2.50
C CYS A 41 2.54 -2.34 2.54
N PRO A 42 1.36 -2.44 1.90
CA PRO A 42 0.36 -1.38 1.98
C PRO A 42 -0.43 -1.39 3.29
N PHE A 43 -0.41 -2.51 4.03
CA PHE A 43 -1.24 -2.75 5.22
C PHE A 43 -0.58 -2.34 6.55
N HIS A 44 0.74 -2.15 6.58
CA HIS A 44 1.45 -1.67 7.75
C HIS A 44 2.60 -0.73 7.36
N ASP A 45 3.22 -0.07 8.33
CA ASP A 45 4.32 0.85 8.10
C ASP A 45 5.67 0.12 8.23
N GLU A 46 6.46 0.09 7.16
CA GLU A 46 7.75 -0.60 7.11
C GLU A 46 8.76 0.09 6.19
N LYS A 47 10.05 -0.24 6.38
CA LYS A 47 11.17 0.29 5.58
C LYS A 47 11.77 -0.72 4.62
N THR A 48 11.75 -1.98 5.02
CA THR A 48 12.32 -3.09 4.25
C THR A 48 11.17 -3.83 3.58
N PRO A 49 11.21 -4.04 2.24
CA PRO A 49 10.16 -4.78 1.56
C PRO A 49 9.93 -6.17 2.19
N SER A 50 8.80 -6.35 2.87
CA SER A 50 8.38 -7.66 3.39
C SER A 50 7.15 -8.22 2.66
N PHE A 51 6.49 -7.39 1.84
CA PHE A 51 5.36 -7.81 1.02
C PHE A 51 5.85 -8.53 -0.23
N ASN A 52 5.56 -9.83 -0.34
CA ASN A 52 5.96 -10.69 -1.45
C ASN A 52 4.74 -11.21 -2.20
N ILE A 53 4.84 -11.30 -3.52
CA ILE A 53 3.84 -11.91 -4.39
C ILE A 53 4.50 -12.90 -5.35
N ARG A 54 3.80 -13.99 -5.68
CA ARG A 54 4.23 -14.97 -6.68
C ARG A 54 3.15 -15.09 -7.76
N PRO A 55 3.24 -14.34 -8.87
CA PRO A 55 2.15 -14.25 -9.85
C PRO A 55 1.69 -15.59 -10.42
N ALA A 56 2.63 -16.50 -10.70
CA ALA A 56 2.34 -17.84 -11.21
C ALA A 56 1.48 -18.69 -10.25
N VAL A 57 1.59 -18.42 -8.94
CA VAL A 57 0.83 -19.08 -7.88
C VAL A 57 -0.42 -18.28 -7.50
N GLY A 58 -0.49 -17.00 -7.86
CA GLY A 58 -1.64 -16.14 -7.58
C GLY A 58 -1.82 -15.79 -6.11
N ALA A 59 -0.75 -15.86 -5.30
CA ALA A 59 -0.75 -15.60 -3.87
C ALA A 59 0.20 -14.46 -3.47
N TRP A 60 -0.10 -13.83 -2.34
CA TRP A 60 0.70 -12.81 -1.67
C TRP A 60 0.85 -13.10 -0.17
N HIS A 61 1.96 -12.66 0.42
CA HIS A 61 2.17 -12.67 1.86
C HIS A 61 3.11 -11.55 2.29
N CYS A 62 2.83 -10.95 3.43
CA CYS A 62 3.65 -9.95 4.08
C CYS A 62 4.36 -10.56 5.28
N PHE A 63 5.69 -10.70 5.20
CA PHE A 63 6.48 -11.27 6.31
C PHE A 63 6.65 -10.32 7.50
N GLY A 64 6.28 -9.04 7.37
CA GLY A 64 6.26 -8.07 8.47
C GLY A 64 5.00 -8.21 9.34
N CYS A 65 3.82 -8.10 8.74
CA CYS A 65 2.54 -8.13 9.45
C CYS A 65 1.83 -9.49 9.44
N GLN A 66 2.41 -10.53 8.81
CA GLN A 66 1.88 -11.89 8.71
C GLN A 66 0.55 -12.03 7.95
N GLU A 67 0.20 -11.02 7.16
CA GLU A 67 -1.01 -11.04 6.34
C GLU A 67 -0.74 -11.66 4.98
N GLY A 68 -1.70 -12.43 4.45
CA GLY A 68 -1.56 -13.08 3.15
C GLY A 68 -2.89 -13.51 2.54
N GLY A 69 -2.82 -13.97 1.29
CA GLY A 69 -3.93 -14.60 0.60
C GLY A 69 -3.81 -14.51 -0.92
N ASP A 70 -4.95 -14.38 -1.59
CA ASP A 70 -5.06 -14.31 -3.05
C ASP A 70 -5.43 -12.89 -3.53
N VAL A 71 -5.67 -12.75 -4.83
CA VAL A 71 -6.06 -11.47 -5.44
C VAL A 71 -7.35 -10.89 -4.85
N ILE A 72 -8.33 -11.74 -4.46
CA ILE A 72 -9.59 -11.28 -3.90
C ILE A 72 -9.34 -10.78 -2.48
N SER A 73 -8.63 -11.54 -1.66
CA SER A 73 -8.32 -11.12 -0.28
C SER A 73 -7.46 -9.85 -0.24
N PHE A 74 -6.59 -9.63 -1.22
CA PHE A 74 -5.86 -8.38 -1.38
C PHE A 74 -6.83 -7.21 -1.58
N VAL A 75 -7.75 -7.32 -2.54
CA VAL A 75 -8.76 -6.29 -2.85
C VAL A 75 -9.67 -6.03 -1.65
N GLN A 76 -10.13 -7.08 -0.97
CA GLN A 76 -10.92 -6.95 0.26
C GLN A 76 -10.20 -6.09 1.31
N LYS A 77 -8.91 -6.34 1.52
CA LYS A 77 -8.13 -5.63 2.54
C LYS A 77 -7.76 -4.21 2.13
N ILE A 78 -7.30 -4.02 0.89
CA ILE A 78 -6.79 -2.72 0.43
C ILE A 78 -7.92 -1.72 0.20
N ASP A 79 -9.05 -2.20 -0.30
CA ASP A 79 -10.22 -1.38 -0.58
C ASP A 79 -11.29 -1.49 0.52
N HIS A 80 -11.05 -2.23 1.60
CA HIS A 80 -12.01 -2.45 2.69
C HIS A 80 -13.38 -2.94 2.19
N LEU A 81 -13.36 -3.95 1.33
CA LEU A 81 -14.53 -4.54 0.68
C LEU A 81 -14.88 -5.90 1.29
N THR A 82 -16.17 -6.24 1.29
CA THR A 82 -16.61 -7.61 1.55
C THR A 82 -16.19 -8.54 0.40
N PHE A 83 -16.33 -9.86 0.59
CA PHE A 83 -15.88 -10.83 -0.42
C PHE A 83 -16.60 -10.65 -1.76
N SER A 84 -17.93 -10.57 -1.75
CA SER A 84 -18.74 -10.39 -2.96
C SER A 84 -18.38 -9.10 -3.70
N GLU A 85 -18.14 -8.03 -2.96
CA GLU A 85 -17.77 -6.72 -3.52
C GLU A 85 -16.39 -6.73 -4.18
N ALA A 86 -15.43 -7.43 -3.58
CA ALA A 86 -14.12 -7.61 -4.18
C ALA A 86 -14.20 -8.42 -5.48
N VAL A 87 -15.05 -9.45 -5.52
CA VAL A 87 -15.32 -10.23 -6.74
C VAL A 87 -15.99 -9.36 -7.80
N GLU A 88 -17.01 -8.58 -7.44
CA GLU A 88 -17.71 -7.66 -8.35
C GLU A 88 -16.77 -6.59 -8.93
N ARG A 89 -15.92 -5.98 -8.10
CA ARG A 89 -14.91 -4.99 -8.53
C ARG A 89 -13.91 -5.60 -9.52
N LEU A 90 -13.43 -6.81 -9.24
CA LEU A 90 -12.53 -7.52 -10.15
C LEU A 90 -13.24 -7.94 -11.45
N ALA A 91 -14.49 -8.40 -11.38
CA ALA A 91 -15.30 -8.75 -12.54
C ALA A 91 -15.55 -7.55 -13.45
N GLN A 92 -15.89 -6.38 -12.88
CA GLN A 92 -16.09 -5.14 -13.60
C GLN A 92 -14.81 -4.72 -14.35
N LYS A 93 -13.64 -4.80 -13.70
CA LYS A 93 -12.34 -4.54 -14.34
C LYS A 93 -12.05 -5.49 -15.50
N LEU A 94 -12.51 -6.74 -15.41
CA LEU A 94 -12.36 -7.74 -16.46
C LEU A 94 -13.44 -7.68 -17.54
N GLY A 95 -14.45 -6.81 -17.40
CA GLY A 95 -15.63 -6.77 -18.27
C GLY A 95 -16.46 -8.06 -18.21
N MET A 96 -16.48 -8.73 -17.06
CA MET A 96 -17.22 -9.97 -16.83
C MET A 96 -18.57 -9.68 -16.18
N GLU A 97 -19.64 -10.23 -16.76
CA GLU A 97 -20.94 -10.26 -16.10
C GLU A 97 -21.02 -11.46 -15.15
N LEU A 98 -21.46 -11.22 -13.92
CA LEU A 98 -21.62 -12.25 -12.90
C LEU A 98 -23.05 -12.80 -12.88
N ARG A 99 -23.16 -14.13 -12.77
CA ARG A 99 -24.41 -14.86 -12.53
C ARG A 99 -24.61 -15.05 -11.03
N TYR A 100 -25.86 -15.02 -10.59
CA TYR A 100 -26.25 -15.21 -9.19
C TYR A 100 -27.23 -16.38 -9.08
N GLU A 101 -27.07 -17.25 -8.09
CA GLU A 101 -27.74 -18.56 -8.02
C GLU A 101 -29.27 -18.48 -7.78
N ASP A 102 -29.80 -17.33 -7.35
CA ASP A 102 -31.24 -17.17 -7.02
C ASP A 102 -32.04 -16.28 -7.98
N GLY A 103 -31.53 -15.89 -9.16
CA GLY A 103 -32.25 -15.06 -10.14
C GLY A 103 -32.59 -13.63 -9.69
N ALA A 104 -32.44 -13.34 -8.40
CA ALA A 104 -32.27 -12.00 -7.89
C ALA A 104 -30.84 -11.58 -8.21
N ARG A 105 -30.67 -10.68 -9.20
CA ARG A 105 -29.65 -9.65 -9.05
C ARG A 105 -29.80 -9.14 -7.61
N PRO A 106 -28.72 -9.07 -6.81
CA PRO A 106 -28.80 -8.29 -5.59
C PRO A 106 -29.50 -6.98 -5.97
N ARG A 107 -30.50 -6.54 -5.20
CA ARG A 107 -30.86 -5.11 -5.25
C ARG A 107 -29.54 -4.35 -5.25
N GLU A 108 -29.43 -3.24 -5.98
CA GLU A 108 -28.22 -2.40 -6.06
C GLU A 108 -27.56 -2.08 -4.69
N GLU A 109 -28.24 -2.38 -3.59
CA GLU A 109 -27.76 -2.64 -2.21
C GLU A 109 -26.55 -3.62 -2.07
N GLY A 110 -26.15 -4.38 -3.11
CA GLY A 110 -25.09 -5.40 -3.05
C GLY A 110 -23.65 -4.92 -3.25
N LEU A 111 -23.46 -3.74 -3.87
CA LEU A 111 -22.16 -3.08 -3.86
C LEU A 111 -21.93 -2.54 -2.44
N GLY A 112 -20.78 -2.82 -1.86
CA GLY A 112 -20.45 -2.40 -0.51
C GLY A 112 -20.64 -0.93 -0.33
N ARG A 113 -20.92 -0.52 0.91
CA ARG A 113 -21.09 0.89 1.25
C ARG A 113 -20.00 1.74 0.61
N ARG A 114 -18.74 1.30 0.63
CA ARG A 114 -17.63 1.99 -0.05
C ARG A 114 -17.82 2.06 -1.58
N SER A 115 -18.07 0.94 -2.24
CA SER A 115 -18.23 0.87 -3.70
C SER A 115 -19.40 1.71 -4.20
N ARG A 116 -20.52 1.74 -3.49
CA ARG A 116 -21.66 2.61 -3.80
C ARG A 116 -21.31 4.09 -3.70
N LEU A 117 -20.52 4.49 -2.69
CA LEU A 117 -20.05 5.87 -2.58
C LEU A 117 -19.10 6.24 -3.71
N VAL A 118 -18.16 5.37 -4.07
CA VAL A 118 -17.24 5.59 -5.21
C VAL A 118 -18.02 5.71 -6.52
N GLU A 119 -18.99 4.83 -6.76
CA GLU A 119 -19.83 4.88 -7.96
C GLU A 119 -20.67 6.18 -8.02
N ALA A 120 -21.22 6.64 -6.89
CA ALA A 120 -21.90 7.92 -6.83
C ALA A 120 -20.98 9.11 -7.19
N HIS A 121 -19.71 9.05 -6.78
CA HIS A 121 -18.71 10.07 -7.13
C HIS A 121 -18.31 10.00 -8.61
N ARG A 122 -18.16 8.80 -9.17
CA ARG A 122 -17.90 8.60 -10.61
C ARG A 122 -19.03 9.21 -11.44
N VAL A 123 -20.29 8.91 -11.11
CA VAL A 123 -21.46 9.50 -11.78
C VAL A 123 -21.53 11.02 -11.59
N ALA A 124 -21.19 11.52 -10.39
CA ALA A 124 -21.16 12.97 -10.14
C ALA A 124 -20.07 13.68 -10.97
N GLU A 125 -18.90 13.06 -11.11
CA GLU A 125 -17.82 13.57 -11.97
C GLU A 125 -18.25 13.66 -13.43
N GLU A 126 -18.86 12.60 -13.97
CA GLU A 126 -19.41 12.59 -15.33
C GLU A 126 -20.42 13.73 -15.52
N TYR A 127 -21.37 13.84 -14.60
CA TYR A 127 -22.39 14.89 -14.62
C TYR A 127 -21.78 16.30 -14.63
N TYR A 128 -20.82 16.58 -13.74
CA TYR A 128 -20.18 17.89 -13.69
C TYR A 128 -19.35 18.18 -14.96
N THR A 129 -18.66 17.18 -15.50
CA THR A 129 -17.85 17.30 -16.72
C THR A 129 -18.72 17.60 -17.93
N GLU A 130 -19.83 16.88 -18.09
CA GLU A 130 -20.83 17.11 -19.13
C GLU A 130 -21.39 18.53 -19.06
N LEU A 131 -21.73 19.02 -17.86
CA LEU A 131 -22.19 20.39 -17.66
C LEU A 131 -21.14 21.43 -18.04
N LEU A 132 -19.87 21.23 -17.68
CA LEU A 132 -18.80 22.16 -18.03
C LEU A 132 -18.61 22.28 -19.54
N LEU A 133 -18.70 21.16 -20.26
CA LEU A 133 -18.51 21.11 -21.71
C LEU A 133 -19.72 21.60 -22.49
N GLY A 134 -20.94 21.20 -22.09
CA GLY A 134 -22.16 21.40 -22.87
C GLY A 134 -23.06 22.56 -22.43
N SER A 135 -23.03 22.95 -21.15
CA SER A 135 -24.02 23.91 -20.63
C SER A 135 -23.65 25.36 -20.92
N GLN A 136 -24.68 26.17 -21.23
CA GLN A 136 -24.56 27.62 -21.31
C GLN A 136 -24.21 28.26 -19.95
N SER A 137 -24.72 27.69 -18.85
CA SER A 137 -24.48 28.18 -17.49
C SER A 137 -23.03 28.05 -17.03
N ALA A 138 -22.23 27.21 -17.71
CA ALA A 138 -20.82 27.00 -17.41
C ALA A 138 -19.87 27.94 -18.18
N ARG A 139 -20.39 28.96 -18.89
CA ARG A 139 -19.55 29.89 -19.68
C ARG A 139 -18.44 30.54 -18.85
N THR A 140 -18.78 31.12 -17.69
CA THR A 140 -17.81 31.74 -16.76
C THR A 140 -16.73 30.77 -16.31
N ALA A 141 -17.09 29.50 -16.08
CA ALA A 141 -16.16 28.44 -15.69
C ALA A 141 -15.16 28.13 -16.82
N ARG A 142 -15.63 28.07 -18.08
CA ARG A 142 -14.76 27.87 -19.26
C ARG A 142 -13.89 29.09 -19.55
N ASP A 143 -14.41 30.31 -19.35
CA ASP A 143 -13.63 31.53 -19.53
C ASP A 143 -12.50 31.63 -18.50
N PHE A 144 -12.77 31.22 -17.25
CA PHE A 144 -11.77 31.10 -16.20
C PHE A 144 -10.62 30.14 -16.57
N LEU A 145 -10.96 28.96 -17.12
CA LEU A 145 -9.98 27.98 -17.58
C LEU A 145 -9.18 28.47 -18.79
N ARG A 146 -9.84 29.08 -19.77
CA ARG A 146 -9.17 29.66 -20.95
C ARG A 146 -8.21 30.77 -20.58
N ALA A 147 -8.57 31.60 -19.60
CA ALA A 147 -7.67 32.63 -19.07
C ALA A 147 -6.41 32.06 -18.39
N ARG A 148 -6.36 30.74 -18.13
CA ARG A 148 -5.22 29.99 -17.57
C ARG A 148 -4.60 29.01 -18.57
N ASP A 149 -4.87 29.19 -19.86
CA ASP A 149 -4.38 28.34 -20.94
C ASP A 149 -4.78 26.85 -20.80
N PHE A 150 -5.98 26.61 -20.26
CA PHE A 150 -6.61 25.29 -20.22
C PHE A 150 -7.74 25.18 -21.25
N ASN A 151 -7.66 24.15 -22.10
CA ASN A 151 -8.62 23.88 -23.17
C ASN A 151 -9.54 22.70 -22.80
N SER A 152 -10.42 22.31 -23.73
CA SER A 152 -11.37 21.20 -23.53
C SER A 152 -10.72 19.82 -23.43
N GLU A 153 -9.53 19.62 -23.99
CA GLU A 153 -8.78 18.36 -23.86
C GLU A 153 -8.25 18.22 -22.44
N HIS A 154 -7.69 19.29 -21.87
CA HIS A 154 -7.27 19.33 -20.47
C HIS A 154 -8.45 19.10 -19.52
N VAL A 155 -9.62 19.68 -19.83
CA VAL A 155 -10.86 19.43 -19.06
C VAL A 155 -11.16 17.93 -18.99
N LYS A 156 -11.09 17.21 -20.12
CA LYS A 156 -11.32 15.76 -20.16
C LYS A 156 -10.22 14.98 -19.44
N GLN A 157 -8.95 15.34 -19.65
CA GLN A 157 -7.81 14.68 -19.05
C GLN A 157 -7.85 14.71 -17.52
N PHE A 158 -8.22 15.85 -16.93
CA PHE A 158 -8.26 16.03 -15.48
C PHE A 158 -9.67 15.86 -14.87
N GLY A 159 -10.67 15.49 -15.68
CA GLY A 159 -12.07 15.31 -15.25
C GLY A 159 -12.74 16.57 -14.69
N ILE A 160 -12.33 17.76 -15.14
CA ILE A 160 -12.82 19.03 -14.59
C ILE A 160 -14.30 19.19 -14.93
N GLY A 161 -15.07 19.66 -13.96
CA GLY A 161 -16.50 19.85 -14.10
C GLY A 161 -17.02 21.19 -13.58
N PHE A 162 -18.32 21.40 -13.71
CA PHE A 162 -19.02 22.59 -13.22
C PHE A 162 -20.22 22.19 -12.37
N ALA A 163 -20.23 22.64 -11.12
CA ALA A 163 -21.38 22.51 -10.23
C ALA A 163 -22.40 23.61 -10.53
N PRO A 164 -23.65 23.26 -10.89
CA PRO A 164 -24.69 24.24 -11.22
C PRO A 164 -25.12 25.06 -9.99
N ARG A 165 -25.85 26.15 -10.24
CA ARG A 165 -26.27 27.10 -9.19
C ARG A 165 -27.58 26.71 -8.47
N GLY A 166 -28.37 25.79 -9.03
CA GLY A 166 -29.72 25.46 -8.53
C GLY A 166 -29.71 24.77 -7.17
N GLY A 167 -28.64 24.04 -6.85
CA GLY A 167 -28.35 23.56 -5.50
C GLY A 167 -29.07 22.28 -5.08
N GLU A 168 -29.80 21.65 -5.99
CA GLU A 168 -30.39 20.30 -5.86
C GLU A 168 -30.26 19.50 -7.17
N ASP A 169 -29.50 20.02 -8.14
CA ASP A 169 -29.42 19.49 -9.48
C ASP A 169 -28.70 18.13 -9.48
N LEU A 170 -27.58 18.03 -8.77
CA LEU A 170 -26.84 16.78 -8.64
C LEU A 170 -27.59 15.76 -7.79
N VAL A 171 -28.17 16.18 -6.66
CA VAL A 171 -29.01 15.29 -5.83
C VAL A 171 -30.15 14.68 -6.65
N ARG A 172 -30.83 15.48 -7.48
CA ARG A 172 -31.89 14.97 -8.36
C ARG A 172 -31.34 14.00 -9.40
N HIS A 173 -30.20 14.31 -10.00
CA HIS A 173 -29.55 13.44 -10.97
C HIS A 173 -29.17 12.07 -10.37
N LEU A 174 -28.55 12.07 -9.19
CA LEU A 174 -28.13 10.84 -8.52
C LEU A 174 -29.31 10.02 -8.00
N ARG A 175 -30.35 10.66 -7.46
CA ARG A 175 -31.59 9.93 -7.08
C ARG A 175 -32.23 9.24 -8.29
N ALA A 176 -32.25 9.88 -9.44
CA ALA A 176 -32.75 9.28 -10.67
C ALA A 176 -31.91 8.07 -11.13
N LYS A 177 -30.65 7.96 -10.68
CA LYS A 177 -29.76 6.80 -10.89
C LYS A 177 -29.77 5.79 -9.72
N GLY A 178 -30.74 5.88 -8.81
CA GLY A 178 -30.93 4.87 -7.75
C GLY A 178 -30.04 5.07 -6.50
N PHE A 179 -29.37 6.21 -6.34
CA PHE A 179 -28.64 6.50 -5.10
C PHE A 179 -29.57 7.00 -3.99
N SER A 180 -29.43 6.42 -2.80
CA SER A 180 -30.19 6.78 -1.61
C SER A 180 -29.65 8.06 -0.96
N ASP A 181 -30.53 8.75 -0.23
CA ASP A 181 -30.16 9.98 0.48
C ASP A 181 -29.03 9.77 1.50
N ASP A 182 -28.96 8.59 2.13
CA ASP A 182 -27.90 8.29 3.09
C ASP A 182 -26.54 8.13 2.42
N GLU A 183 -26.50 7.50 1.23
CA GLU A 183 -25.27 7.39 0.43
C GLU A 183 -24.77 8.78 0.02
N LEU A 184 -25.66 9.65 -0.48
CA LEU A 184 -25.28 10.99 -0.92
C LEU A 184 -24.74 11.86 0.21
N VAL A 185 -25.31 11.75 1.41
CA VAL A 185 -24.86 12.48 2.59
C VAL A 185 -23.58 11.88 3.16
N THR A 186 -23.50 10.55 3.28
CA THR A 186 -22.30 9.84 3.77
C THR A 186 -21.10 10.10 2.87
N GLY A 187 -21.30 10.10 1.54
CA GLY A 187 -20.27 10.40 0.55
C GLY A 187 -19.89 11.88 0.51
N GLY A 188 -20.55 12.77 1.24
CA GLY A 188 -20.22 14.20 1.24
C GLY A 188 -20.57 14.92 -0.07
N ILE A 189 -21.39 14.31 -0.94
CA ILE A 189 -21.93 14.93 -2.15
C ILE A 189 -23.06 15.91 -1.80
N ALA A 190 -23.91 15.51 -0.84
CA ALA A 190 -25.07 16.28 -0.39
C ALA A 190 -24.94 16.71 1.08
N GLY A 191 -25.62 17.80 1.43
CA GLY A 191 -25.88 18.21 2.81
C GLY A 191 -27.36 18.05 3.16
N ARG A 192 -27.68 17.91 4.45
CA ARG A 192 -29.07 17.94 4.93
C ARG A 192 -29.44 19.36 5.35
N GLY A 193 -30.54 19.88 4.82
CA GLY A 193 -31.13 21.17 5.19
C GLY A 193 -32.59 21.02 5.64
N SER A 194 -33.21 22.12 6.06
CA SER A 194 -34.60 22.12 6.55
C SER A 194 -35.65 21.75 5.49
N ARG A 195 -35.34 21.95 4.21
CA ARG A 195 -36.22 21.65 3.06
C ARG A 195 -35.87 20.35 2.34
N GLY A 196 -34.91 19.58 2.85
CA GLY A 196 -34.40 18.36 2.22
C GLY A 196 -32.90 18.38 1.96
N LEU A 197 -32.45 17.47 1.10
CA LEU A 197 -31.05 17.40 0.67
C LEU A 197 -30.72 18.54 -0.28
N TYR A 198 -29.45 18.95 -0.27
CA TYR A 198 -28.92 19.96 -1.17
C TYR A 198 -27.51 19.63 -1.64
N ASP A 199 -27.13 20.14 -2.81
CA ASP A 199 -25.79 19.98 -3.38
C ASP A 199 -24.76 20.76 -2.55
N ARG A 200 -23.67 20.08 -2.15
CA ARG A 200 -22.58 20.71 -1.39
C ARG A 200 -21.83 21.77 -2.19
N PHE A 201 -21.63 21.52 -3.47
CA PHE A 201 -20.97 22.43 -4.40
C PHE A 201 -22.01 23.11 -5.27
N ARG A 202 -21.92 24.43 -5.42
CA ARG A 202 -22.90 25.22 -6.18
C ARG A 202 -22.22 26.39 -6.88
N GLY A 203 -22.46 26.54 -8.18
CA GLY A 203 -21.87 27.62 -8.97
C GLY A 203 -20.34 27.64 -8.96
N ARG A 204 -19.70 26.47 -8.93
CA ARG A 204 -18.25 26.35 -8.78
C ARG A 204 -17.63 25.51 -9.87
N LEU A 205 -16.38 25.83 -10.21
CA LEU A 205 -15.55 24.95 -11.02
C LEU A 205 -15.04 23.82 -10.13
N VAL A 206 -15.15 22.58 -10.57
CA VAL A 206 -14.96 21.36 -9.76
C VAL A 206 -13.82 20.53 -10.33
N TRP A 207 -12.91 20.09 -9.47
CA TRP A 207 -11.87 19.11 -9.74
C TRP A 207 -12.18 17.81 -9.00
N PRO A 208 -12.23 16.66 -9.68
CA PRO A 208 -12.35 15.37 -9.02
C PRO A 208 -11.04 15.06 -8.29
N ILE A 209 -11.16 14.62 -7.05
CA ILE A 209 -10.04 14.14 -6.26
C ILE A 209 -10.11 12.63 -6.26
N ARG A 210 -9.10 12.00 -6.87
CA ARG A 210 -8.99 10.55 -7.02
C ARG A 210 -8.07 9.97 -5.97
N ASP A 211 -8.32 8.72 -5.60
CA ASP A 211 -7.37 7.94 -4.83
C ASP A 211 -6.24 7.39 -5.74
N ILE A 212 -5.31 6.62 -5.16
CA ILE A 212 -4.17 6.05 -5.90
C ILE A 212 -4.58 5.10 -7.04
N THR A 213 -5.78 4.51 -6.96
CA THR A 213 -6.31 3.61 -8.00
C THR A 213 -6.90 4.36 -9.18
N GLY A 214 -7.25 5.63 -8.99
CA GLY A 214 -7.92 6.47 -9.98
C GLY A 214 -9.43 6.65 -9.73
N ASP A 215 -9.97 6.00 -8.70
CA ASP A 215 -11.35 6.15 -8.27
C ASP A 215 -11.60 7.54 -7.68
N THR A 216 -12.64 8.23 -8.14
CA THR A 216 -13.02 9.54 -7.59
C THR A 216 -13.64 9.36 -6.22
N VAL A 217 -13.01 9.96 -5.21
CA VAL A 217 -13.39 9.83 -3.81
C VAL A 217 -13.87 11.13 -3.18
N GLY A 218 -13.66 12.26 -3.87
CA GLY A 218 -14.11 13.56 -3.42
C GLY A 218 -13.92 14.61 -4.51
N PHE A 219 -14.16 15.87 -4.15
CA PHE A 219 -14.08 17.00 -5.07
C PHE A 219 -13.48 18.22 -4.39
N GLY A 220 -12.71 18.99 -5.16
CA GLY A 220 -12.30 20.35 -4.85
C GLY A 220 -13.06 21.34 -5.73
N ALA A 221 -13.63 22.40 -5.15
CA ALA A 221 -14.53 23.30 -5.82
C ALA A 221 -14.12 24.77 -5.63
N ARG A 222 -13.76 25.43 -6.72
CA ARG A 222 -13.31 26.82 -6.75
C ARG A 222 -14.46 27.79 -6.99
N ARG A 223 -14.50 28.85 -6.20
CA ARG A 223 -15.38 30.01 -6.43
C ARG A 223 -15.03 30.68 -7.75
N ILE A 224 -16.03 30.96 -8.57
CA ILE A 224 -15.89 31.68 -9.85
C ILE A 224 -16.93 32.80 -10.05
N PHE A 225 -17.86 32.97 -9.10
CA PHE A 225 -18.82 34.06 -9.09
C PHE A 225 -18.66 34.88 -7.80
N ASP A 226 -18.78 36.20 -7.93
CA ASP A 226 -18.66 37.13 -6.80
C ASP A 226 -19.87 37.09 -5.87
N ASP A 227 -21.04 36.67 -6.38
CA ASP A 227 -22.28 36.51 -5.62
C ASP A 227 -22.44 35.12 -4.99
N ASP A 228 -21.36 34.32 -4.93
CA ASP A 228 -21.36 33.04 -4.23
C ASP A 228 -21.57 33.23 -2.72
N ARG A 229 -22.52 32.49 -2.16
CA ARG A 229 -22.86 32.50 -0.73
C ARG A 229 -21.67 32.14 0.16
N ILE A 230 -20.75 31.29 -0.31
CA ILE A 230 -19.59 30.87 0.47
C ILE A 230 -18.37 31.66 -0.02
N GLU A 231 -17.81 32.51 0.83
CA GLU A 231 -16.72 33.40 0.41
C GLU A 231 -15.38 32.68 0.15
N ALA A 232 -15.21 31.48 0.72
CA ALA A 232 -13.98 30.69 0.60
C ALA A 232 -13.59 30.43 -0.87
N LYS A 233 -12.32 30.70 -1.20
CA LYS A 233 -11.73 30.52 -2.55
C LYS A 233 -11.91 29.09 -3.05
N TYR A 234 -11.67 28.11 -2.17
CA TYR A 234 -11.86 26.68 -2.44
C TYR A 234 -12.71 26.02 -1.35
N LEU A 235 -13.48 25.01 -1.75
CA LEU A 235 -14.20 24.09 -0.88
C LEU A 235 -13.85 22.67 -1.28
N ASN A 236 -13.51 21.83 -0.31
CA ASN A 236 -13.28 20.41 -0.57
C ASN A 236 -14.36 19.57 0.11
N THR A 237 -14.58 18.36 -0.38
CA THR A 237 -15.36 17.34 0.31
C THR A 237 -14.91 17.25 1.78
N SER A 238 -15.87 17.13 2.70
CA SER A 238 -15.59 16.85 4.12
C SER A 238 -14.99 15.46 4.29
N GLU A 239 -14.49 15.11 5.47
CA GLU A 239 -14.06 13.73 5.75
C GLU A 239 -15.22 12.73 5.52
N THR A 240 -14.95 11.64 4.81
CA THR A 240 -15.92 10.56 4.52
C THR A 240 -15.23 9.20 4.64
N PRO A 241 -15.97 8.07 4.59
CA PRO A 241 -15.35 6.75 4.55
C PRO A 241 -14.41 6.51 3.36
N ILE A 242 -14.56 7.28 2.27
CA ILE A 242 -13.73 7.17 1.07
C ILE A 242 -12.73 8.31 0.90
N TYR A 243 -12.90 9.42 1.61
CA TYR A 243 -12.09 10.63 1.47
C TYR A 243 -11.47 11.05 2.79
N LYS A 244 -10.14 11.00 2.86
CA LYS A 244 -9.33 11.47 3.98
C LYS A 244 -8.34 12.53 3.53
N LYS A 245 -8.49 13.78 4.00
CA LYS A 245 -7.61 14.88 3.56
C LYS A 245 -6.15 14.69 3.94
N SER A 246 -5.87 13.91 4.98
CA SER A 246 -4.50 13.68 5.46
C SER A 246 -3.69 12.72 4.59
N THR A 247 -4.34 11.95 3.70
CA THR A 247 -3.68 10.93 2.88
C THR A 247 -3.78 11.19 1.39
N VAL A 248 -4.82 11.89 0.93
CA VAL A 248 -5.12 12.10 -0.48
C VAL A 248 -4.34 13.28 -1.05
N LEU A 249 -3.68 13.04 -2.19
CA LEU A 249 -2.96 14.05 -2.97
C LEU A 249 -3.57 14.15 -4.36
N TYR A 250 -3.98 15.34 -4.77
CA TYR A 250 -4.49 15.56 -6.12
C TYR A 250 -3.39 15.32 -7.17
N GLY A 251 -3.75 14.63 -8.25
CA GLY A 251 -2.83 14.26 -9.33
C GLY A 251 -1.98 13.02 -9.04
N LEU A 252 -2.11 12.40 -7.87
CA LEU A 252 -1.33 11.21 -7.51
C LEU A 252 -1.64 10.02 -8.42
N ASP A 253 -2.89 9.86 -8.84
CA ASP A 253 -3.34 8.86 -9.80
C ASP A 253 -2.60 8.96 -11.14
N LEU A 254 -2.37 10.20 -11.62
CA LEU A 254 -1.60 10.50 -12.82
C LEU A 254 -0.10 10.34 -12.58
N ALA A 255 0.39 10.79 -11.43
CA ALA A 255 1.82 10.92 -11.14
C ALA A 255 2.47 9.63 -10.65
N LYS A 256 1.71 8.66 -10.10
CA LYS A 256 2.26 7.48 -9.40
C LYS A 256 3.32 6.72 -10.19
N LYS A 257 3.10 6.55 -11.50
CA LYS A 257 4.03 5.81 -12.37
C LYS A 257 5.36 6.56 -12.52
N LYS A 258 5.30 7.87 -12.75
CA LYS A 258 6.48 8.73 -12.94
C LYS A 258 7.22 8.96 -11.63
N ILE A 259 6.50 9.10 -10.51
CA ILE A 259 7.06 9.15 -9.17
C ILE A 259 7.81 7.86 -8.85
N SER A 260 7.22 6.71 -9.16
CA SER A 260 7.84 5.40 -8.93
C SER A 260 9.11 5.20 -9.77
N GLN A 261 9.08 5.58 -11.06
CA GLN A 261 10.20 5.43 -11.98
C GLN A 261 11.35 6.41 -11.69
N GLY A 262 11.03 7.70 -11.52
CA GLY A 262 12.02 8.77 -11.33
C GLY A 262 12.42 8.97 -9.87
N ARG A 263 11.68 8.39 -8.93
CA ARG A 263 11.87 8.54 -7.47
C ARG A 263 11.91 10.02 -7.06
N GLN A 264 11.05 10.79 -7.69
CA GLN A 264 10.88 12.21 -7.49
C GLN A 264 9.37 12.52 -7.38
N ALA A 265 9.00 13.33 -6.40
CA ALA A 265 7.67 13.94 -6.31
C ALA A 265 7.81 15.46 -6.25
N VAL A 266 6.93 16.18 -6.95
CA VAL A 266 6.87 17.65 -6.91
C VAL A 266 5.58 18.03 -6.20
N VAL A 267 5.68 18.69 -5.04
CA VAL A 267 4.54 19.12 -4.24
C VAL A 267 4.27 20.59 -4.55
N VAL A 268 3.09 20.86 -5.11
CA VAL A 268 2.61 22.20 -5.49
C VAL A 268 1.39 22.59 -4.68
N GLU A 269 0.98 23.86 -4.73
CA GLU A 269 -0.05 24.40 -3.84
C GLU A 269 -1.49 24.07 -4.27
N GLY A 270 -1.79 24.14 -5.58
CA GLY A 270 -3.15 24.07 -6.08
C GLY A 270 -3.38 23.09 -7.22
N TYR A 271 -4.67 22.87 -7.51
CA TYR A 271 -5.12 22.02 -8.61
C TYR A 271 -4.61 22.50 -9.98
N THR A 272 -4.62 23.81 -10.22
CA THR A 272 -4.14 24.41 -11.47
C THR A 272 -2.64 24.24 -11.65
N ASP A 273 -1.88 24.23 -10.56
CA ASP A 273 -0.43 24.10 -10.60
C ASP A 273 -0.04 22.67 -10.95
N VAL A 274 -0.76 21.69 -10.40
CA VAL A 274 -0.61 20.28 -10.81
C VAL A 274 -0.89 20.16 -12.30
N MET A 275 -2.00 20.72 -12.79
CA MET A 275 -2.31 20.68 -14.22
C MET A 275 -1.20 21.33 -15.07
N ALA A 276 -0.74 22.51 -14.69
CA ALA A 276 0.32 23.24 -15.40
C ALA A 276 1.62 22.45 -15.43
N CYS A 277 2.03 21.86 -14.30
CA CYS A 277 3.20 20.99 -14.21
C CYS A 277 3.08 19.76 -15.11
N HIS A 278 1.97 19.03 -15.06
CA HIS A 278 1.75 17.84 -15.89
C HIS A 278 1.78 18.18 -17.38
N LEU A 279 1.14 19.28 -17.80
CA LEU A 279 1.17 19.74 -19.18
C LEU A 279 2.58 20.19 -19.62
N ALA A 280 3.38 20.71 -18.69
CA ALA A 280 4.78 21.05 -18.93
C ALA A 280 5.74 19.84 -18.85
N GLY A 281 5.24 18.61 -18.73
CA GLY A 281 6.07 17.40 -18.64
C GLY A 281 6.61 17.08 -17.24
N VAL A 282 6.28 17.89 -16.23
CA VAL A 282 6.55 17.60 -14.82
C VAL A 282 5.42 16.72 -14.27
N GLU A 283 5.32 15.49 -14.80
CA GLU A 283 4.27 14.51 -14.48
C GLU A 283 4.38 13.90 -13.08
N THR A 284 5.33 14.37 -12.26
CA THR A 284 5.49 13.98 -10.85
C THR A 284 4.78 14.94 -9.89
N ALA A 285 4.06 15.93 -10.41
CA ALA A 285 3.43 16.97 -9.61
C ALA A 285 2.15 16.49 -8.92
N VAL A 286 2.01 16.85 -7.64
CA VAL A 286 0.87 16.54 -6.77
C VAL A 286 0.58 17.73 -5.84
N ALA A 287 -0.66 17.86 -5.37
CA ALA A 287 -1.04 18.92 -4.43
C ALA A 287 -1.88 18.39 -3.26
N THR A 288 -1.83 19.08 -2.12
CA THR A 288 -2.72 18.78 -1.00
C THR A 288 -4.11 19.35 -1.22
N CYS A 289 -5.12 18.66 -0.69
CA CYS A 289 -6.51 19.05 -0.92
C CYS A 289 -7.04 19.92 0.24
N GLY A 290 -6.56 21.17 0.32
CA GLY A 290 -6.99 22.16 1.32
C GLY A 290 -6.58 21.80 2.76
N THR A 291 -5.38 21.24 2.90
CA THR A 291 -4.71 20.95 4.17
C THR A 291 -3.22 21.17 4.02
N ALA A 292 -2.49 21.31 5.13
CA ALA A 292 -1.04 21.33 5.10
C ALA A 292 -0.48 19.96 4.68
N PHE A 293 0.64 19.97 3.96
CA PHE A 293 1.40 18.76 3.69
C PHE A 293 1.96 18.19 5.01
N GLY A 294 1.91 16.87 5.19
CA GLY A 294 2.12 16.25 6.51
C GLY A 294 2.57 14.80 6.44
N ALA A 295 2.75 14.18 7.61
CA ALA A 295 3.40 12.86 7.75
C ALA A 295 2.71 11.74 6.96
N ASP A 296 1.38 11.72 6.90
CA ASP A 296 0.66 10.66 6.18
C ASP A 296 0.79 10.81 4.65
N HIS A 297 0.89 12.04 4.12
CA HIS A 297 1.25 12.27 2.72
C HIS A 297 2.67 11.78 2.41
N ILE A 298 3.61 12.04 3.33
CA ILE A 298 4.99 11.57 3.24
C ILE A 298 5.03 10.04 3.17
N LYS A 299 4.29 9.34 4.04
CA LYS A 299 4.16 7.86 4.01
C LYS A 299 3.63 7.35 2.66
N THR A 300 2.61 7.99 2.11
CA THR A 300 2.07 7.64 0.78
C THR A 300 3.13 7.76 -0.31
N LEU A 301 3.82 8.90 -0.39
CA LEU A 301 4.89 9.11 -1.37
C LEU A 301 6.07 8.16 -1.15
N ARG A 302 6.38 7.80 0.10
CA ARG A 302 7.43 6.82 0.45
C ARG A 302 7.22 5.48 -0.23
N ARG A 303 5.99 4.97 -0.10
CA ARG A 303 5.60 3.66 -0.59
C ARG A 303 5.73 3.60 -2.11
N LEU A 304 5.43 4.72 -2.77
CA LEU A 304 5.58 4.87 -4.22
C LEU A 304 7.04 4.96 -4.66
N MET A 305 7.85 5.81 -4.02
CA MET A 305 9.25 6.07 -4.40
C MET A 305 10.23 4.97 -3.97
N ARG A 306 9.80 4.04 -3.11
CA ARG A 306 10.63 2.95 -2.55
C ARG A 306 11.90 3.49 -1.90
N ASP A 307 11.72 4.10 -0.74
CA ASP A 307 12.77 4.66 0.11
C ASP A 307 13.59 3.57 0.82
N GLU A 308 14.34 2.79 0.04
CA GLU A 308 15.17 1.67 0.49
C GLU A 308 16.67 2.03 0.47
N ALA A 309 17.45 1.45 1.38
CA ALA A 309 18.90 1.62 1.42
C ALA A 309 19.57 1.03 0.15
N GLY A 310 20.53 1.77 -0.42
CA GLY A 310 21.34 1.33 -1.58
C GLY A 310 20.81 1.77 -2.95
N LEU A 311 19.67 2.47 -3.01
CA LEU A 311 19.22 3.18 -4.21
C LEU A 311 19.60 4.67 -4.11
N ALA A 312 19.55 5.41 -5.23
CA ALA A 312 19.72 6.87 -5.21
C ALA A 312 18.76 7.54 -4.19
N PRO A 313 19.06 8.70 -3.61
CA PRO A 313 18.11 9.34 -2.70
C PRO A 313 16.85 9.75 -3.49
N ALA A 314 15.66 9.40 -2.97
CA ALA A 314 14.41 9.90 -3.52
C ALA A 314 14.32 11.42 -3.27
N LYS A 315 13.72 12.16 -4.19
CA LYS A 315 13.63 13.63 -4.13
C LYS A 315 12.20 14.08 -3.91
N VAL A 316 11.96 14.94 -2.94
CA VAL A 316 10.68 15.65 -2.82
C VAL A 316 10.95 17.13 -2.98
N ILE A 317 10.44 17.70 -4.07
CA ILE A 317 10.62 19.10 -4.42
C ILE A 317 9.34 19.84 -4.05
N PHE A 318 9.44 20.88 -3.24
CA PHE A 318 8.31 21.74 -2.90
C PHE A 318 8.37 23.01 -3.73
N THR A 319 7.27 23.38 -4.38
CA THR A 319 7.08 24.72 -4.93
C THR A 319 6.27 25.54 -3.95
N PHE A 320 6.74 26.74 -3.62
CA PHE A 320 5.99 27.69 -2.78
C PHE A 320 5.78 28.99 -3.53
N ASP A 321 4.70 29.69 -3.20
CA ASP A 321 4.45 31.09 -3.55
C ASP A 321 5.39 32.03 -2.76
N GLY A 322 6.69 31.72 -2.67
CA GLY A 322 7.73 32.55 -2.06
C GLY A 322 7.54 32.97 -0.59
N ASP A 323 6.45 32.59 0.07
CA ASP A 323 6.02 33.17 1.34
C ASP A 323 6.67 32.48 2.56
N ALA A 324 6.66 33.18 3.71
CA ALA A 324 7.24 32.66 4.95
C ALA A 324 6.42 31.54 5.60
N ALA A 325 5.15 31.35 5.20
CA ALA A 325 4.23 30.39 5.79
C ALA A 325 4.42 28.99 5.21
N GLY A 326 4.52 28.87 3.88
CA GLY A 326 4.81 27.62 3.16
C GLY A 326 6.15 27.02 3.58
N GLN A 327 7.17 27.85 3.71
CA GLN A 327 8.51 27.44 4.18
C GLN A 327 8.47 26.85 5.60
N LYS A 328 7.72 27.50 6.51
CA LYS A 328 7.59 27.05 7.90
C LYS A 328 6.79 25.76 8.01
N ALA A 329 5.76 25.58 7.18
CA ALA A 329 4.98 24.35 7.12
C ALA A 329 5.84 23.17 6.62
N ALA A 330 6.65 23.38 5.58
CA ALA A 330 7.55 22.37 5.05
C ALA A 330 8.61 21.94 6.08
N MET A 331 9.32 22.89 6.68
CA MET A 331 10.32 22.60 7.71
C MET A 331 9.73 21.85 8.91
N ARG A 332 8.47 22.11 9.27
CA ARG A 332 7.77 21.35 10.32
C ARG A 332 7.45 19.92 9.89
N ALA A 333 6.90 19.72 8.69
CA ALA A 333 6.58 18.38 8.20
C ALA A 333 7.81 17.45 8.13
N PHE A 334 9.01 18.02 7.95
CA PHE A 334 10.27 17.26 7.92
C PHE A 334 10.98 17.12 9.27
N ALA A 335 10.66 17.96 10.26
CA ALA A 335 11.27 17.86 11.57
C ALA A 335 10.88 16.55 12.29
N ASP A 336 9.65 16.07 12.04
CA ASP A 336 9.04 14.96 12.79
C ASP A 336 9.41 13.56 12.27
N ASP A 337 10.05 13.45 11.10
CA ASP A 337 10.41 12.13 10.55
C ASP A 337 11.92 11.84 10.67
N GLU A 338 12.28 11.03 11.68
CA GLU A 338 13.63 10.46 11.88
C GLU A 338 14.16 9.65 10.69
N LYS A 339 13.27 9.20 9.83
CA LYS A 339 13.42 7.94 9.09
C LYS A 339 13.23 8.12 7.59
N TRP A 340 13.17 9.36 7.11
CA TRP A 340 13.04 9.74 5.72
C TRP A 340 14.42 9.83 5.05
N THR A 341 14.76 8.90 4.15
CA THR A 341 16.05 8.90 3.42
C THR A 341 16.00 9.78 2.17
N SER A 342 14.84 10.35 1.87
CA SER A 342 14.66 11.25 0.74
C SER A 342 15.20 12.64 1.05
N GLN A 343 15.79 13.25 0.03
CA GLN A 343 16.26 14.62 0.07
C GLN A 343 15.10 15.55 -0.26
N SER A 344 14.82 16.48 0.65
CA SER A 344 13.84 17.54 0.44
C SER A 344 14.50 18.73 -0.25
N PHE A 345 13.86 19.21 -1.30
CA PHE A 345 14.28 20.35 -2.10
C PHE A 345 13.17 21.39 -2.14
N VAL A 346 13.54 22.61 -2.48
CA VAL A 346 12.65 23.75 -2.64
C VAL A 346 12.93 24.37 -4.00
N ALA A 347 11.87 24.57 -4.77
CA ALA A 347 11.86 25.37 -5.98
C ALA A 347 11.07 26.64 -5.69
N VAL A 348 11.71 27.80 -5.82
CA VAL A 348 11.04 29.11 -5.65
C VAL A 348 11.28 29.96 -6.89
N GLU A 349 10.19 30.39 -7.51
CA GLU A 349 10.24 31.29 -8.65
C GLU A 349 10.56 32.72 -8.15
N LYS A 350 11.48 33.42 -8.83
CA LYS A 350 12.05 34.69 -8.36
C LYS A 350 11.03 35.84 -8.35
N SER A 351 10.07 35.83 -9.26
CA SER A 351 8.98 36.81 -9.32
C SER A 351 7.79 36.47 -8.42
N GLY A 352 7.82 35.32 -7.72
CA GLY A 352 6.77 34.86 -6.82
C GLY A 352 5.56 34.26 -7.55
N LYS A 353 5.70 33.89 -8.82
CA LYS A 353 4.63 33.25 -9.60
C LYS A 353 4.47 31.79 -9.20
N ASP A 354 3.23 31.33 -9.15
CA ASP A 354 2.91 29.91 -9.04
C ASP A 354 3.24 29.16 -10.36
N PRO A 355 3.29 27.81 -10.38
CA PRO A 355 3.58 27.06 -11.60
C PRO A 355 2.58 27.32 -12.75
N CYS A 356 1.31 27.62 -12.45
CA CYS A 356 0.32 27.97 -13.45
C CYS A 356 0.66 29.30 -14.11
N GLU A 357 0.84 30.37 -13.34
CA GLU A 357 1.20 31.71 -13.79
C GLU A 357 2.57 31.73 -14.50
N LEU A 358 3.52 30.93 -14.01
CA LEU A 358 4.83 30.77 -14.64
C LEU A 358 4.70 30.17 -16.03
N ARG A 359 3.88 29.13 -16.19
CA ARG A 359 3.60 28.51 -17.50
C ARG A 359 2.97 29.50 -18.46
N GLN A 360 2.04 30.34 -18.00
CA GLN A 360 1.42 31.36 -18.86
C GLN A 360 2.42 32.43 -19.32
N ALA A 361 3.34 32.81 -18.43
CA ALA A 361 4.31 33.86 -18.73
C ALA A 361 5.52 33.37 -19.54
N GLY A 362 5.98 32.14 -19.30
CA GLY A 362 7.25 31.61 -19.81
C GLY A 362 7.16 30.29 -20.57
N GLY A 363 5.96 29.74 -20.73
CA GLY A 363 5.73 28.44 -21.37
C GLY A 363 6.16 27.24 -20.52
N ASP A 364 6.01 26.05 -21.10
CA ASP A 364 6.37 24.79 -20.46
C ASP A 364 7.84 24.73 -19.99
N PRO A 365 8.84 25.22 -20.76
CA PRO A 365 10.25 25.18 -20.33
C PRO A 365 10.51 25.98 -19.04
N ALA A 366 9.74 27.03 -18.76
CA ALA A 366 9.92 27.81 -17.53
C ALA A 366 9.55 26.99 -16.28
N VAL A 367 8.50 26.18 -16.37
CA VAL A 367 8.10 25.27 -15.28
C VAL A 367 9.12 24.15 -15.11
N GLN A 368 9.65 23.61 -16.20
CA GLN A 368 10.72 22.60 -16.14
C GLN A 368 11.97 23.15 -15.45
N ALA A 369 12.44 24.33 -15.89
CA ALA A 369 13.60 25.00 -15.30
C ALA A 369 13.42 25.30 -13.81
N LEU A 370 12.22 25.72 -13.37
CA LEU A 370 11.92 25.92 -11.96
C LEU A 370 12.20 24.67 -11.11
N ILE A 371 11.84 23.50 -11.62
CA ILE A 371 12.01 22.23 -10.90
C ILE A 371 13.47 21.73 -11.00
N GLU A 372 14.14 21.97 -12.11
CA GLU A 372 15.57 21.64 -12.29
C GLU A 372 16.48 22.48 -11.37
N ASP A 373 16.13 23.75 -11.15
CA ASP A 373 16.84 24.69 -10.28
C ASP A 373 16.51 24.51 -8.78
N ALA A 374 15.79 23.44 -8.41
CA ALA A 374 15.43 23.20 -7.02
C ALA A 374 16.65 23.02 -6.11
N VAL A 375 16.69 23.75 -5.00
CA VAL A 375 17.80 23.76 -4.04
C VAL A 375 17.48 22.91 -2.81
N PRO A 376 18.47 22.30 -2.14
CA PRO A 376 18.25 21.59 -0.89
C PRO A 376 17.50 22.44 0.16
N MET A 377 16.52 21.84 0.85
CA MET A 377 15.68 22.54 1.83
C MET A 377 16.50 23.20 2.95
N PHE A 378 17.56 22.53 3.43
CA PHE A 378 18.43 23.10 4.46
C PHE A 378 19.20 24.33 3.94
N GLU A 379 19.76 24.25 2.73
CA GLU A 379 20.43 25.39 2.10
C GLU A 379 19.46 26.57 1.96
N PHE A 380 18.25 26.31 1.47
CA PHE A 380 17.21 27.33 1.32
C PHE A 380 16.83 27.98 2.66
N ALA A 381 16.62 27.18 3.72
CA ALA A 381 16.27 27.66 5.05
C ALA A 381 17.40 28.50 5.69
N VAL A 382 18.65 28.08 5.50
CA VAL A 382 19.86 28.82 5.92
C VAL A 382 19.89 30.18 5.24
N ARG A 383 19.88 30.22 3.90
CA ARG A 383 19.95 31.46 3.12
C ARG A 383 18.82 32.42 3.46
N THR A 384 17.59 31.90 3.60
CA THR A 384 16.42 32.72 3.91
C THR A 384 16.45 33.28 5.34
N THR A 385 17.01 32.54 6.29
CA THR A 385 17.18 33.02 7.66
C THR A 385 18.23 34.12 7.74
N ILE A 386 19.36 33.96 7.05
CA ILE A 386 20.44 34.95 7.01
C ILE A 386 19.96 36.29 6.41
N LYS A 387 19.13 36.27 5.36
CA LYS A 387 18.57 37.47 4.71
C LYS A 387 17.80 38.42 5.64
N ARG A 388 17.41 37.97 6.84
CA ARG A 388 16.68 38.79 7.83
C ARG A 388 17.59 39.69 8.66
N PHE A 389 18.90 39.52 8.56
CA PHE A 389 19.89 40.22 9.37
C PHE A 389 20.81 41.08 8.51
N ASP A 390 21.26 42.20 9.05
CA ASP A 390 22.29 43.02 8.42
C ASP A 390 23.68 42.41 8.66
N VAL A 391 24.11 41.56 7.73
CA VAL A 391 25.39 40.86 7.79
C VAL A 391 26.61 41.77 7.55
N ALA A 392 26.41 43.07 7.26
CA ALA A 392 27.51 44.03 7.20
C ALA A 392 28.03 44.40 8.60
N THR A 393 27.22 44.19 9.65
CA THR A 393 27.58 44.48 11.04
C THR A 393 28.10 43.24 11.78
N ALA A 394 28.96 43.43 12.78
CA ALA A 394 29.41 42.33 13.62
C ALA A 394 28.23 41.70 14.39
N GLU A 395 27.36 42.53 14.96
CA GLU A 395 26.17 42.16 15.69
C GLU A 395 25.20 41.36 14.82
N GLY A 396 24.93 41.82 13.59
CA GLY A 396 24.03 41.14 12.65
C GLY A 396 24.57 39.78 12.20
N ARG A 397 25.89 39.64 12.00
CA ARG A 397 26.51 38.34 11.71
C ARG A 397 26.35 37.35 12.86
N ILE A 398 26.56 37.77 14.10
CA ILE A 398 26.38 36.92 15.28
C ILE A 398 24.91 36.53 15.49
N GLN A 399 23.98 37.47 15.29
CA GLN A 399 22.55 37.19 15.34
C GLN A 399 22.13 36.18 14.25
N ALA A 400 22.66 36.31 13.03
CA ALA A 400 22.43 35.38 11.94
C ALA A 400 22.93 33.96 12.28
N VAL A 401 24.14 33.82 12.82
CA VAL A 401 24.66 32.51 13.29
C VAL A 401 23.73 31.90 14.33
N ARG A 402 23.32 32.67 15.35
CA ARG A 402 22.43 32.17 16.41
C ARG A 402 21.07 31.74 15.88
N ALA A 403 20.56 32.38 14.84
CA ALA A 403 19.29 32.02 14.21
C ALA A 403 19.40 30.78 13.32
N VAL A 404 20.53 30.58 12.65
CA VAL A 404 20.77 29.44 11.74
C VAL A 404 21.26 28.20 12.47
N ALA A 405 22.00 28.35 13.58
CA ALA A 405 22.57 27.25 14.35
C ALA A 405 21.55 26.15 14.72
N PRO A 406 20.31 26.46 15.15
CA PRO A 406 19.27 25.45 15.38
C PRO A 406 18.86 24.67 14.13
N ILE A 407 18.88 25.30 12.95
CA ILE A 407 18.56 24.65 11.67
C ILE A 407 19.64 23.62 11.34
N ILE A 408 20.92 23.99 11.41
CA ILE A 408 22.03 23.07 11.18
C ILE A 408 22.04 21.94 12.22
N ALA A 409 21.81 22.27 13.49
CA ALA A 409 21.73 21.28 14.57
C ALA A 409 20.59 20.28 14.38
N SER A 410 19.51 20.67 13.68
CA SER A 410 18.39 19.78 13.36
C SER A 410 18.69 18.76 12.26
N ILE A 411 19.76 18.96 11.47
CA ILE A 411 20.18 18.01 10.43
C ILE A 411 20.56 16.69 11.11
N ARG A 412 19.84 15.61 10.81
CA ARG A 412 20.06 14.31 11.45
C ARG A 412 21.36 13.65 10.96
N ASP A 413 21.70 13.82 9.68
CA ASP A 413 22.96 13.34 9.12
C ASP A 413 24.15 14.14 9.67
N GLN A 414 24.95 13.49 10.51
CA GLN A 414 26.10 14.12 11.17
C GLN A 414 27.21 14.49 10.18
N SER A 415 27.27 13.85 9.00
CA SER A 415 28.26 14.16 7.97
C SER A 415 27.96 15.44 7.21
N LEU A 416 26.68 15.84 7.12
CA LEU A 416 26.26 17.08 6.47
C LEU A 416 26.47 18.32 7.36
N ARG A 417 26.45 18.17 8.69
CA ARG A 417 26.56 19.32 9.61
C ARG A 417 27.87 20.12 9.41
N PRO A 418 29.06 19.51 9.30
CA PRO A 418 30.30 20.25 9.06
C PRO A 418 30.29 21.01 7.73
N GLU A 419 29.69 20.44 6.68
CA GLU A 419 29.61 21.07 5.36
C GLU A 419 28.75 22.33 5.39
N TYR A 420 27.53 22.25 5.95
CA TYR A 420 26.68 23.43 6.13
C TYR A 420 27.27 24.46 7.11
N THR A 421 28.01 24.01 8.13
CA THR A 421 28.74 24.90 9.04
C THR A 421 29.81 25.70 8.30
N ARG A 422 30.58 25.04 7.42
CA ARG A 422 31.59 25.69 6.56
C ARG A 422 30.94 26.66 5.59
N GLU A 423 29.81 26.29 4.98
CA GLU A 423 29.07 27.14 4.06
C GLU A 423 28.58 28.43 4.74
N VAL A 424 27.96 28.32 5.92
CA VAL A 424 27.50 29.48 6.70
C VAL A 424 28.65 30.35 7.17
N SER A 425 29.76 29.75 7.60
CA SER A 425 30.99 30.49 7.90
C SER A 425 31.46 31.32 6.70
N GLY A 426 31.47 30.74 5.50
CA GLY A 426 31.79 31.44 4.26
C GLY A 426 30.81 32.57 3.91
N MET A 427 29.50 32.35 4.06
CA MET A 427 28.48 33.38 3.80
C MET A 427 28.58 34.58 4.75
N LEU A 428 28.96 34.36 6.00
CA LEU A 428 29.02 35.39 7.03
C LEU A 428 30.44 35.97 7.24
N GLY A 429 31.47 35.34 6.67
CA GLY A 429 32.87 35.73 6.90
C GLY A 429 33.30 35.57 8.36
N LEU A 430 32.84 34.50 9.02
CA LEU A 430 33.18 34.16 10.40
C LEU A 430 34.07 32.93 10.46
N ASP A 431 34.80 32.75 11.54
CA ASP A 431 35.60 31.55 11.75
C ASP A 431 34.71 30.29 11.87
N VAL A 432 35.15 29.18 11.27
CA VAL A 432 34.38 27.92 11.23
C VAL A 432 34.17 27.36 12.65
N GLU A 433 35.17 27.46 13.54
CA GLU A 433 35.05 26.99 14.93
C GLU A 433 34.03 27.81 15.72
N GLN A 434 33.96 29.10 15.44
CA GLN A 434 32.97 29.99 16.05
C GLN A 434 31.53 29.57 15.68
N VAL A 435 31.28 29.28 14.39
CA VAL A 435 29.97 28.78 13.94
C VAL A 435 29.68 27.38 14.51
N ALA A 436 30.68 26.49 14.50
CA ALA A 436 30.54 25.13 15.05
C ALA A 436 30.19 25.12 16.55
N THR A 437 30.73 26.10 17.31
CA THR A 437 30.43 26.27 18.74
C THR A 437 28.96 26.62 18.96
N GLU A 438 28.41 27.56 18.17
CA GLU A 438 27.00 27.95 18.27
C GLU A 438 26.05 26.83 17.82
N VAL A 439 26.40 26.09 16.76
CA VAL A 439 25.66 24.89 16.32
C VAL A 439 25.62 23.84 17.42
N SER A 440 26.77 23.55 18.04
CA SER A 440 26.87 22.59 19.15
C SER A 440 26.06 23.04 20.37
N ARG A 441 26.06 24.34 20.69
CA ARG A 441 25.26 24.93 21.77
C ARG A 441 23.76 24.80 21.49
N ALA A 442 23.32 25.12 20.28
CA ALA A 442 21.93 24.98 19.87
C ALA A 442 21.44 23.52 19.91
N GLY A 443 22.30 22.56 19.54
CA GLY A 443 22.00 21.13 19.64
C GLY A 443 21.75 20.66 21.07
N LYS A 444 22.54 21.14 22.05
CA LYS A 444 22.36 20.80 23.48
C LYS A 444 21.04 21.34 24.04
N ILE A 445 20.69 22.58 23.72
CA ILE A 445 19.44 23.23 24.16
C ILE A 445 18.22 22.44 23.66
N LYS A 446 18.26 21.96 22.40
CA LYS A 446 17.17 21.17 21.83
C LYS A 446 16.98 19.83 22.53
N VAL A 447 18.06 19.12 22.87
CA VAL A 447 18.00 17.84 23.61
C VAL A 447 17.38 18.03 25.00
N GLU A 448 17.68 19.15 25.67
CA GLU A 448 17.08 19.50 26.96
C GLU A 448 15.58 19.84 26.86
N ASP A 449 15.17 20.56 25.81
CA ASP A 449 13.75 20.88 25.56
C ASP A 449 12.92 19.66 25.13
N ASP A 450 13.46 18.78 24.27
CA ASP A 450 12.80 17.55 23.83
C ASP A 450 12.62 16.59 25.03
N ALA A 451 13.64 16.44 25.88
CA ALA A 451 13.56 15.63 27.11
C ALA A 451 12.56 16.18 28.14
N ARG A 452 12.34 17.51 28.16
CA ARG A 452 11.35 18.16 29.03
C ARG A 452 9.93 17.99 28.49
N THR A 453 9.77 17.97 27.16
CA THR A 453 8.48 17.77 26.48
C THR A 453 8.01 16.32 26.58
N GLU A 454 8.91 15.33 26.47
CA GLU A 454 8.60 13.91 26.68
C GLU A 454 8.21 13.58 28.13
N ARG A 455 8.82 14.24 29.13
CA ARG A 455 8.41 14.10 30.54
C ARG A 455 6.99 14.65 30.79
N ASN A 456 6.66 15.80 30.20
CA ASN A 456 5.32 16.40 30.31
C ASN A 456 4.26 15.66 29.47
N GLY A 457 4.67 14.95 28.42
CA GLY A 457 3.77 14.13 27.58
C GLY A 457 3.38 12.81 28.23
N ARG A 458 4.30 12.17 28.97
CA ARG A 458 4.02 10.93 29.71
C ARG A 458 3.03 11.12 30.88
N GLU A 459 3.05 12.26 31.56
CA GLU A 459 2.10 12.56 32.65
C GLU A 459 0.65 12.85 32.16
N ARG A 460 0.42 12.97 30.85
CA ARG A 460 -0.92 13.20 30.26
C ARG A 460 -1.49 11.99 29.52
N ALA A 461 -0.73 10.90 29.39
CA ALA A 461 -1.13 9.70 28.64
C ALA A 461 -1.56 8.51 29.52
N ASP A 462 -1.37 8.56 30.84
CA ASP A 462 -1.80 7.50 31.79
C ASP A 462 -3.29 7.57 32.18
N GLY A 463 -4.15 7.88 31.20
CA GLY A 463 -5.58 8.10 31.44
C GLY A 463 -6.46 7.66 30.30
N ARG A 464 -6.37 6.38 29.90
CA ARG A 464 -7.41 5.51 29.32
C ARG A 464 -6.76 4.46 28.42
N ASP A 465 -6.75 3.21 28.87
CA ASP A 465 -6.71 2.02 28.02
C ASP A 465 -7.44 0.88 28.75
N ASP A 466 -8.76 0.88 28.64
CA ASP A 466 -9.55 -0.36 28.72
C ASP A 466 -9.86 -0.74 27.27
N ALA A 467 -8.94 -1.46 26.64
CA ALA A 467 -9.19 -2.15 25.39
C ALA A 467 -10.02 -3.41 25.72
N GLU A 468 -11.32 -3.37 25.39
CA GLU A 468 -12.14 -4.57 25.39
C GLU A 468 -11.55 -5.61 24.43
N PRO A 469 -11.40 -6.89 24.84
CA PRO A 469 -10.96 -7.95 23.96
C PRO A 469 -12.07 -8.29 22.96
N HIS A 470 -11.73 -8.32 21.67
CA HIS A 470 -12.60 -8.87 20.63
C HIS A 470 -12.96 -10.33 20.96
N PRO A 471 -14.25 -10.70 20.98
CA PRO A 471 -14.66 -12.07 21.21
C PRO A 471 -14.56 -12.85 19.90
N GLY A 472 -13.64 -13.81 19.85
CA GLY A 472 -13.63 -14.82 18.78
C GLY A 472 -12.25 -15.31 18.37
N ASP A 473 -11.42 -15.77 19.32
CA ASP A 473 -10.24 -16.56 18.96
C ASP A 473 -10.21 -17.85 19.78
N GLY A 474 -10.85 -18.87 19.22
CA GLY A 474 -10.91 -20.22 19.77
C GLY A 474 -10.35 -21.20 18.75
N GLY A 475 -9.10 -21.66 18.96
CA GLY A 475 -8.58 -22.87 18.32
C GLY A 475 -7.43 -22.70 17.32
N GLY A 476 -6.48 -21.77 17.52
CA GLY A 476 -5.26 -21.72 16.71
C GLY A 476 -4.38 -22.97 16.92
N LEU A 477 -3.95 -23.62 15.84
CA LEU A 477 -2.92 -24.67 15.87
C LEU A 477 -1.57 -24.06 16.33
N PRO A 478 -0.74 -24.80 17.10
CA PRO A 478 0.55 -24.27 17.55
C PRO A 478 1.46 -23.94 16.36
N VAL A 479 2.14 -22.78 16.45
CA VAL A 479 3.06 -22.29 15.43
C VAL A 479 4.24 -23.25 15.29
N PRO A 480 4.59 -23.74 14.08
CA PRO A 480 5.72 -24.64 13.89
C PRO A 480 7.07 -24.01 14.29
N ASP A 481 7.91 -24.74 15.03
CA ASP A 481 9.27 -24.31 15.37
C ASP A 481 10.20 -24.37 14.15
N ARG A 482 10.57 -23.21 13.62
CA ARG A 482 11.41 -23.09 12.41
C ARG A 482 12.86 -23.50 12.63
N ARG A 483 13.31 -23.68 13.88
CA ARG A 483 14.68 -24.09 14.21
C ARG A 483 14.85 -25.60 14.21
N ASP A 484 13.76 -26.35 14.31
CA ASP A 484 13.78 -27.81 14.24
C ASP A 484 14.10 -28.25 12.78
N PRO A 485 15.20 -28.99 12.54
CA PRO A 485 15.57 -29.47 11.22
C PRO A 485 14.51 -30.36 10.55
N VAL A 486 13.66 -31.04 11.33
CA VAL A 486 12.54 -31.86 10.83
C VAL A 486 11.43 -30.95 10.32
N VAL A 487 10.97 -30.02 11.16
CA VAL A 487 9.92 -29.04 10.82
C VAL A 487 10.36 -28.18 9.64
N HIS A 488 11.64 -27.82 9.57
CA HIS A 488 12.19 -27.08 8.44
C HIS A 488 12.14 -27.88 7.12
N ALA A 489 12.47 -29.17 7.13
CA ALA A 489 12.36 -30.03 5.95
C ALA A 489 10.89 -30.23 5.51
N GLU A 490 9.98 -30.42 6.47
CA GLU A 490 8.54 -30.45 6.22
C GLU A 490 8.03 -29.18 5.55
N ARG A 491 8.44 -28.02 6.09
CA ARG A 491 8.09 -26.71 5.55
C ARG A 491 8.54 -26.58 4.09
N GLN A 492 9.79 -26.93 3.79
CA GLN A 492 10.32 -26.89 2.43
C GLN A 492 9.55 -27.82 1.49
N LEU A 493 9.16 -29.01 1.94
CA LEU A 493 8.40 -29.93 1.10
C LEU A 493 7.02 -29.34 0.77
N LEU A 494 6.35 -28.72 1.75
CA LEU A 494 5.08 -28.03 1.52
C LEU A 494 5.24 -26.83 0.57
N GLN A 495 6.34 -26.08 0.67
CA GLN A 495 6.66 -25.01 -0.29
C GLN A 495 6.78 -25.56 -1.72
N VAL A 496 7.50 -26.66 -1.93
CA VAL A 496 7.61 -27.29 -3.26
C VAL A 496 6.24 -27.78 -3.75
N LEU A 497 5.46 -28.44 -2.88
CA LEU A 497 4.12 -28.94 -3.21
C LEU A 497 3.16 -27.81 -3.62
N LEU A 498 3.23 -26.65 -2.99
CA LEU A 498 2.38 -25.50 -3.32
C LEU A 498 2.88 -24.74 -4.56
N GLN A 499 4.19 -24.48 -4.63
CA GLN A 499 4.77 -23.60 -5.65
C GLN A 499 5.04 -24.29 -6.99
N PHE A 500 5.26 -25.61 -6.97
CA PHE A 500 5.72 -26.40 -8.12
C PHE A 500 5.04 -27.78 -8.18
N PRO A 501 3.70 -27.87 -8.28
CA PRO A 501 2.98 -29.15 -8.16
C PRO A 501 3.33 -30.20 -9.22
N THR A 502 3.91 -29.79 -10.36
CA THR A 502 4.24 -30.66 -11.50
C THR A 502 5.59 -31.37 -11.38
N VAL A 503 6.44 -31.00 -10.41
CA VAL A 503 7.80 -31.58 -10.29
C VAL A 503 7.81 -32.97 -9.65
N PHE A 504 6.70 -33.37 -9.00
CA PHE A 504 6.58 -34.67 -8.37
C PHE A 504 6.14 -35.74 -9.37
N LYS A 505 6.73 -36.93 -9.25
CA LYS A 505 6.33 -38.11 -10.05
C LYS A 505 4.87 -38.48 -9.76
N PRO A 506 4.14 -39.05 -10.74
CA PRO A 506 2.80 -39.59 -10.50
C PRO A 506 2.80 -40.57 -9.32
N GLY A 507 1.83 -40.45 -8.41
CA GLY A 507 1.72 -41.28 -7.21
C GLY A 507 2.66 -40.93 -6.05
N ALA A 508 3.59 -39.97 -6.21
CA ALA A 508 4.51 -39.62 -5.13
C ALA A 508 3.77 -39.03 -3.91
N ILE A 509 2.79 -38.15 -4.12
CA ILE A 509 2.03 -37.53 -3.03
C ILE A 509 1.26 -38.59 -2.22
N ASP A 510 0.80 -39.67 -2.85
CA ASP A 510 0.05 -40.76 -2.21
C ASP A 510 0.91 -41.60 -1.24
N LEU A 511 2.25 -41.48 -1.33
CA LEU A 511 3.19 -42.11 -0.39
C LEU A 511 3.33 -41.33 0.92
N LEU A 512 2.72 -40.15 1.03
CA LEU A 512 2.70 -39.32 2.22
C LEU A 512 1.30 -39.28 2.82
N THR A 513 1.23 -39.26 4.14
CA THR A 513 0.00 -39.07 4.91
C THR A 513 0.12 -37.83 5.80
N PRO A 514 -0.98 -37.26 6.33
CA PRO A 514 -0.89 -36.18 7.31
C PRO A 514 0.03 -36.52 8.50
N GLU A 515 0.06 -37.78 8.92
CA GLU A 515 0.95 -38.30 9.96
C GLU A 515 2.41 -38.41 9.51
N SER A 516 2.75 -38.01 8.29
CA SER A 516 4.14 -37.83 7.85
C SER A 516 4.74 -36.51 8.34
N PHE A 517 3.91 -35.56 8.75
CA PHE A 517 4.33 -34.26 9.26
C PHE A 517 4.27 -34.24 10.79
N SER A 518 5.23 -33.61 11.45
CA SER A 518 5.34 -33.48 12.90
C SER A 518 4.53 -32.31 13.42
N ALA A 519 4.61 -31.15 12.75
CA ALA A 519 3.91 -29.96 13.17
C ALA A 519 2.41 -30.04 12.81
N PRO A 520 1.48 -29.83 13.76
CA PRO A 520 0.04 -29.89 13.50
C PRO A 520 -0.43 -28.98 12.36
N ALA A 521 0.15 -27.77 12.24
CA ALA A 521 -0.17 -26.85 11.15
C ALA A 521 0.28 -27.39 9.78
N HIS A 522 1.43 -28.07 9.70
CA HIS A 522 1.88 -28.72 8.46
C HIS A 522 0.99 -29.90 8.07
N ARG A 523 0.49 -30.66 9.05
CA ARG A 523 -0.49 -31.73 8.80
C ARG A 523 -1.75 -31.18 8.14
N ALA A 524 -2.29 -30.09 8.69
CA ALA A 524 -3.49 -29.45 8.17
C ALA A 524 -3.29 -28.91 6.75
N VAL A 525 -2.13 -28.30 6.46
CA VAL A 525 -1.79 -27.85 5.09
C VAL A 525 -1.66 -29.05 4.15
N PHE A 526 -0.98 -30.13 4.56
CA PHE A 526 -0.82 -31.31 3.73
C PHE A 526 -2.14 -32.04 3.46
N ASP A 527 -3.05 -32.08 4.43
CA ASP A 527 -4.38 -32.66 4.21
C ASP A 527 -5.16 -31.89 3.14
N GLY A 528 -5.07 -30.55 3.15
CA GLY A 528 -5.58 -29.71 2.06
C GLY A 528 -4.93 -30.04 0.70
N VAL A 529 -3.62 -30.25 0.66
CA VAL A 529 -2.89 -30.72 -0.54
C VAL A 529 -3.44 -32.05 -1.04
N ARG A 530 -3.69 -33.01 -0.14
CA ARG A 530 -4.19 -34.34 -0.49
C ARG A 530 -5.62 -34.26 -1.03
N ILE A 531 -6.50 -33.48 -0.42
CA ILE A 531 -7.87 -33.28 -0.89
C ILE A 531 -7.85 -32.64 -2.29
N ALA A 532 -7.08 -31.55 -2.47
CA ALA A 532 -6.92 -30.89 -3.76
C ALA A 532 -6.26 -31.78 -4.82
N HIS A 533 -5.39 -32.72 -4.44
CA HIS A 533 -4.77 -33.66 -5.39
C HIS A 533 -5.82 -34.48 -6.16
N HIS A 534 -6.92 -34.86 -5.51
CA HIS A 534 -7.92 -35.73 -6.10
C HIS A 534 -8.90 -34.98 -7.02
N SER A 535 -8.92 -33.64 -6.97
CA SER A 535 -9.91 -32.80 -7.66
C SER A 535 -9.32 -31.64 -8.49
N GLY A 536 -8.05 -31.26 -8.27
CA GLY A 536 -7.43 -30.05 -8.82
C GLY A 536 -6.54 -30.28 -10.04
N ASP A 537 -6.50 -29.29 -10.92
CA ASP A 537 -5.59 -29.23 -12.07
C ASP A 537 -4.18 -28.79 -11.63
N LYS A 538 -3.23 -29.74 -11.64
CA LYS A 538 -1.81 -29.49 -11.30
C LYS A 538 -1.08 -28.71 -12.39
N GLY A 539 -1.61 -28.64 -13.62
CA GLY A 539 -1.00 -27.92 -14.73
C GLY A 539 -1.00 -26.40 -14.55
N ASN A 540 -1.84 -25.89 -13.65
CA ASN A 540 -1.93 -24.47 -13.32
C ASN A 540 -1.66 -24.25 -11.82
N ALA A 541 -0.47 -23.76 -11.48
CA ALA A 541 -0.04 -23.55 -10.09
C ALA A 541 -0.99 -22.62 -9.30
N ARG A 542 -1.61 -21.64 -9.97
CA ARG A 542 -2.60 -20.76 -9.35
C ARG A 542 -3.89 -21.48 -8.99
N ALA A 543 -4.45 -22.24 -9.92
CA ALA A 543 -5.65 -23.03 -9.67
C ALA A 543 -5.38 -24.08 -8.59
N TRP A 544 -4.22 -24.71 -8.63
CA TRP A 544 -3.73 -25.64 -7.63
C TRP A 544 -3.68 -25.01 -6.23
N THR A 545 -3.00 -23.88 -6.04
CA THR A 545 -2.91 -23.25 -4.72
C THR A 545 -4.28 -22.77 -4.21
N SER A 546 -5.16 -22.29 -5.09
CA SER A 546 -6.55 -21.99 -4.72
C SER A 546 -7.27 -23.21 -4.15
N ALA A 547 -7.20 -24.34 -4.87
CA ALA A 547 -7.84 -25.57 -4.44
C ALA A 547 -7.27 -26.07 -3.10
N VAL A 548 -5.96 -25.92 -2.88
CA VAL A 548 -5.35 -26.28 -1.58
C VAL A 548 -5.82 -25.35 -0.46
N THR A 549 -5.91 -24.04 -0.68
CA THR A 549 -6.40 -23.09 0.33
C THR A 549 -7.86 -23.35 0.68
N GLU A 550 -8.71 -23.68 -0.30
CA GLU A 550 -10.13 -24.00 -0.10
C GLU A 550 -10.33 -25.33 0.63
N ALA A 551 -9.46 -26.31 0.37
CA ALA A 551 -9.51 -27.61 1.01
C ALA A 551 -8.91 -27.63 2.43
N ALA A 552 -8.00 -26.70 2.73
CA ALA A 552 -7.34 -26.62 4.03
C ALA A 552 -8.24 -25.95 5.08
N PRO A 553 -8.11 -26.30 6.38
CA PRO A 553 -8.82 -25.62 7.45
C PRO A 553 -8.52 -24.12 7.49
N SER A 554 -9.54 -23.28 7.74
CA SER A 554 -9.39 -21.82 7.79
C SER A 554 -8.23 -21.30 8.66
N PRO A 555 -7.91 -21.89 9.84
CA PRO A 555 -6.78 -21.45 10.66
C PRO A 555 -5.40 -21.54 9.98
N VAL A 556 -5.23 -22.33 8.91
CA VAL A 556 -3.96 -22.45 8.19
C VAL A 556 -3.92 -21.70 6.86
N ALA A 557 -4.96 -20.95 6.49
CA ALA A 557 -4.99 -20.19 5.22
C ALA A 557 -3.83 -19.19 5.10
N GLY A 558 -3.48 -18.51 6.21
CA GLY A 558 -2.30 -17.63 6.27
C GLY A 558 -0.99 -18.39 6.03
N LEU A 559 -0.86 -19.59 6.61
CA LEU A 559 0.31 -20.45 6.43
C LEU A 559 0.42 -20.97 4.98
N VAL A 560 -0.69 -21.34 4.33
CA VAL A 560 -0.69 -21.71 2.90
C VAL A 560 -0.17 -20.54 2.06
N SER A 561 -0.66 -19.32 2.32
CA SER A 561 -0.24 -18.12 1.60
C SER A 561 1.24 -17.79 1.82
N GLU A 562 1.72 -17.95 3.05
CA GLU A 562 3.14 -17.81 3.39
C GLU A 562 3.99 -18.81 2.60
N LEU A 563 3.68 -20.12 2.69
CA LEU A 563 4.44 -21.19 2.03
C LEU A 563 4.38 -21.09 0.50
N ALA A 564 3.29 -20.56 -0.05
CA ALA A 564 3.09 -20.36 -1.47
C ALA A 564 3.99 -19.26 -2.07
N VAL A 565 4.51 -18.33 -1.26
CA VAL A 565 5.34 -17.21 -1.76
C VAL A 565 6.76 -17.19 -1.19
N ASP A 566 7.00 -17.87 -0.06
CA ASP A 566 8.30 -17.90 0.59
C ASP A 566 9.40 -18.52 -0.29
N THR A 567 10.64 -18.07 -0.12
CA THR A 567 11.75 -18.50 -0.95
C THR A 567 12.25 -19.88 -0.55
N LEU A 568 12.39 -20.78 -1.52
CA LEU A 568 13.08 -22.05 -1.32
C LEU A 568 14.60 -21.82 -1.26
N PRO A 569 15.32 -22.45 -0.31
CA PRO A 569 16.78 -22.32 -0.21
C PRO A 569 17.49 -23.30 -1.15
N THR A 570 17.13 -23.26 -2.44
CA THR A 570 17.78 -24.01 -3.51
C THR A 570 17.99 -23.13 -4.74
N ARG A 571 18.93 -23.51 -5.60
CA ARG A 571 19.10 -22.85 -6.91
C ARG A 571 18.03 -23.38 -7.86
N MET A 572 17.29 -22.46 -8.46
CA MET A 572 16.36 -22.78 -9.54
C MET A 572 17.15 -22.99 -10.83
N ASP A 573 16.66 -23.89 -11.68
CA ASP A 573 17.15 -24.02 -13.04
C ASP A 573 16.81 -22.73 -13.82
N PRO A 574 17.80 -22.06 -14.44
CA PRO A 574 17.59 -20.77 -15.08
C PRO A 574 16.74 -20.82 -16.35
N ASN A 575 16.60 -21.99 -16.98
CA ASN A 575 15.82 -22.15 -18.21
C ASN A 575 14.37 -22.50 -17.91
N THR A 576 14.13 -23.32 -16.89
CA THR A 576 12.79 -23.83 -16.55
C THR A 576 12.15 -23.10 -15.36
N GLY A 577 12.94 -22.44 -14.52
CA GLY A 577 12.48 -21.80 -13.28
C GLY A 577 12.08 -22.80 -12.18
N LEU A 578 12.38 -24.09 -12.36
CA LEU A 578 12.03 -25.17 -11.44
C LEU A 578 13.15 -25.48 -10.45
N PRO A 579 12.84 -25.99 -9.24
CA PRO A 579 13.85 -26.59 -8.37
C PRO A 579 14.47 -27.82 -9.03
N THR A 580 15.74 -28.12 -8.71
CA THR A 580 16.42 -29.29 -9.27
C THR A 580 15.76 -30.60 -8.82
N SER A 581 15.67 -31.59 -9.72
CA SER A 581 15.09 -32.90 -9.39
C SER A 581 15.77 -33.55 -8.18
N ARG A 582 17.10 -33.43 -8.10
CA ARG A 582 17.89 -33.91 -6.96
C ARG A 582 17.44 -33.28 -5.64
N TYR A 583 17.23 -31.96 -5.60
CA TYR A 583 16.77 -31.29 -4.38
C TYR A 583 15.38 -31.78 -3.97
N VAL A 584 14.47 -31.93 -4.93
CA VAL A 584 13.11 -32.42 -4.68
C VAL A 584 13.12 -33.85 -4.16
N ASP A 585 13.87 -34.75 -4.81
CA ASP A 585 13.97 -36.16 -4.44
C ASP A 585 14.60 -36.32 -3.04
N GLU A 586 15.73 -35.66 -2.77
CA GLU A 586 16.40 -35.69 -1.44
C GLU A 586 15.49 -35.17 -0.31
N LEU A 587 14.76 -34.09 -0.57
CA LEU A 587 13.84 -33.48 0.39
C LEU A 587 12.65 -34.40 0.69
N PHE A 588 12.06 -34.98 -0.36
CA PHE A 588 10.95 -35.90 -0.27
C PHE A 588 11.32 -37.17 0.52
N ASP A 589 12.47 -37.78 0.19
CA ASP A 589 12.96 -38.97 0.87
C ASP A 589 13.36 -38.69 2.32
N ARG A 590 13.87 -37.50 2.62
CA ARG A 590 14.15 -37.07 4.00
C ARG A 590 12.88 -37.03 4.85
N VAL A 591 11.81 -36.38 4.37
CA VAL A 591 10.54 -36.31 5.12
C VAL A 591 9.94 -37.69 5.30
N ARG A 592 9.95 -38.54 4.26
CA ARG A 592 9.48 -39.93 4.35
C ARG A 592 10.29 -40.76 5.34
N THR A 593 11.61 -40.64 5.32
CA THR A 593 12.51 -41.34 6.24
C THR A 593 12.19 -40.99 7.69
N ILE A 594 11.98 -39.70 7.99
CA ILE A 594 11.63 -39.24 9.34
C ILE A 594 10.26 -39.77 9.75
N ALA A 595 9.27 -39.68 8.87
CA ALA A 595 7.92 -40.19 9.11
C ALA A 595 7.90 -41.70 9.41
N LEU A 596 8.58 -42.50 8.59
CA LEU A 596 8.69 -43.95 8.78
C LEU A 596 9.42 -44.30 10.07
N THR A 597 10.50 -43.60 10.38
CA THR A 597 11.26 -43.82 11.63
C THR A 597 10.39 -43.58 12.86
N ARG A 598 9.57 -42.52 12.86
CA ARG A 598 8.60 -42.25 13.93
C ARG A 598 7.55 -43.36 14.03
N ARG A 599 6.93 -43.75 12.91
CA ARG A 599 5.91 -44.81 12.89
C ARG A 599 6.45 -46.16 13.38
N ILE A 600 7.70 -46.49 13.05
CA ILE A 600 8.38 -47.68 13.57
C ILE A 600 8.55 -47.55 15.09
N ALA A 601 9.01 -46.41 15.60
CA ALA A 601 9.16 -46.20 17.03
C ALA A 601 7.82 -46.29 17.78
N ASP A 602 6.74 -45.73 17.23
CA ASP A 602 5.40 -45.80 17.79
C ASP A 602 4.88 -47.24 17.82
N ALA A 603 5.01 -47.98 16.71
CA ALA A 603 4.63 -49.40 16.63
C ALA A 603 5.45 -50.26 17.59
N MET A 604 6.76 -50.01 17.74
CA MET A 604 7.59 -50.69 18.74
C MET A 604 7.14 -50.36 20.17
N SER A 605 6.77 -49.11 20.45
CA SER A 605 6.28 -48.71 21.75
C SER A 605 4.92 -49.32 22.07
N GLU A 606 4.02 -49.43 21.09
CA GLU A 606 2.71 -50.10 21.25
C GLU A 606 2.89 -51.60 21.49
N MET A 607 3.77 -52.25 20.72
CA MET A 607 4.10 -53.66 20.90
C MET A 607 4.66 -53.93 22.30
N ARG A 608 5.57 -53.09 22.81
CA ARG A 608 6.07 -53.20 24.20
C ARG A 608 4.96 -53.00 25.25
N ARG A 609 3.98 -52.13 25.00
CA ARG A 609 2.84 -51.94 25.92
C ARG A 609 1.96 -53.19 25.94
N LEU A 610 1.72 -53.82 24.79
CA LEU A 610 0.92 -55.04 24.68
C LEU A 610 1.63 -56.25 25.29
N ASP A 611 2.95 -56.35 25.16
CA ASP A 611 3.76 -57.40 25.82
C ASP A 611 3.69 -57.34 27.35
N HIS A 612 3.33 -56.18 27.91
CA HIS A 612 3.17 -55.93 29.35
C HIS A 612 1.71 -55.76 29.80
N ALA A 613 0.73 -56.00 28.91
CA ALA A 613 -0.68 -55.88 29.25
C ALA A 613 -1.17 -57.05 30.11
N GLU A 614 -2.04 -56.78 31.09
CA GLU A 614 -2.63 -57.82 31.96
C GLU A 614 -3.51 -58.82 31.17
N THR A 615 -4.06 -58.40 30.03
CA THR A 615 -4.83 -59.24 29.11
C THR A 615 -4.07 -59.42 27.79
N PRO A 616 -3.70 -60.65 27.40
CA PRO A 616 -3.00 -60.88 26.13
C PRO A 616 -3.90 -60.61 24.92
N GLU A 617 -3.42 -59.80 23.98
CA GLU A 617 -4.08 -59.53 22.68
C GLU A 617 -3.24 -60.07 21.50
N PRO A 618 -3.22 -61.40 21.28
CA PRO A 618 -2.30 -62.03 20.32
C PRO A 618 -2.52 -61.63 18.86
N GLU A 619 -3.77 -61.32 18.48
CA GLU A 619 -4.11 -60.85 17.13
C GLU A 619 -3.52 -59.47 16.87
N ARG A 620 -3.66 -58.54 17.82
CA ARG A 620 -3.14 -57.18 17.73
C ARG A 620 -1.61 -57.14 17.68
N THR A 621 -0.94 -57.97 18.48
CA THR A 621 0.52 -58.12 18.45
C THR A 621 1.00 -58.65 17.10
N ARG A 622 0.27 -59.60 16.50
CA ARG A 622 0.59 -60.14 15.17
C ARG A 622 0.42 -59.08 14.07
N GLU A 623 -0.66 -58.29 14.12
CA GLU A 623 -0.88 -57.17 13.19
C GLU A 623 0.24 -56.14 13.26
N LEU A 624 0.61 -55.71 14.46
CA LEU A 624 1.70 -54.76 14.68
C LEU A 624 3.04 -55.30 14.20
N GLY A 625 3.31 -56.61 14.38
CA GLY A 625 4.50 -57.26 13.85
C GLY A 625 4.58 -57.22 12.31
N MET A 626 3.47 -57.50 11.63
CA MET A 626 3.40 -57.39 10.15
C MET A 626 3.55 -55.94 9.68
N GLN A 627 2.91 -54.99 10.38
CA GLN A 627 3.02 -53.58 10.09
C GLN A 627 4.47 -53.09 10.25
N LEU A 628 5.15 -53.48 11.33
CA LEU A 628 6.54 -53.12 11.60
C LEU A 628 7.48 -53.66 10.52
N GLN A 629 7.31 -54.92 10.09
CA GLN A 629 8.11 -55.49 9.01
C GLN A 629 7.91 -54.74 7.69
N THR A 630 6.68 -54.31 7.40
CA THR A 630 6.36 -53.53 6.20
C THR A 630 7.07 -52.17 6.24
N LEU A 631 6.92 -51.43 7.35
CA LEU A 631 7.57 -50.12 7.54
C LEU A 631 9.10 -50.20 7.46
N GLN A 632 9.70 -51.25 8.01
CA GLN A 632 11.16 -51.46 7.96
C GLN A 632 11.66 -51.75 6.54
N ARG A 633 10.91 -52.53 5.75
CA ARG A 633 11.25 -52.79 4.33
C ARG A 633 11.17 -51.52 3.51
N GLU A 634 10.13 -50.71 3.70
CA GLU A 634 9.99 -49.41 3.03
C GLU A 634 11.16 -48.47 3.38
N LEU A 635 11.53 -48.38 4.67
CA LEU A 635 12.66 -47.57 5.10
C LEU A 635 13.99 -48.04 4.49
N ALA A 636 14.19 -49.35 4.39
CA ALA A 636 15.39 -49.93 3.75
C ALA A 636 15.44 -49.63 2.25
N ALA A 637 14.30 -49.67 1.56
CA ALA A 637 14.21 -49.35 0.14
C ALA A 637 14.57 -47.89 -0.15
N ILE A 638 14.10 -46.94 0.67
CA ILE A 638 14.46 -45.53 0.54
C ILE A 638 15.97 -45.35 0.74
N LYS A 639 16.52 -45.93 1.82
CA LYS A 639 17.96 -45.82 2.12
C LYS A 639 18.85 -46.43 1.03
N ALA A 640 18.41 -47.51 0.38
CA ALA A 640 19.13 -48.13 -0.72
C ALA A 640 19.10 -47.30 -2.01
N GLY A 641 18.09 -46.45 -2.20
CA GLY A 641 18.00 -45.51 -3.33
C GLY A 641 18.71 -44.16 -3.11
N MET A 642 19.07 -43.83 -1.86
CA MET A 642 19.79 -42.60 -1.49
C MET A 642 21.32 -42.70 -1.62
N GLY A 643 21.86 -43.92 -1.73
CA GLY A 643 23.29 -44.19 -1.92
C GLY A 643 23.63 -44.45 -3.38
#